data_AF-A0A9C7RKR1-F1
#
_entry.id   AF-A0A9C7RKR1-F1
#
_cell.length_a   1.000
_cell.length_b   1.000
_cell.length_c   1.000
_cell.angle_alpha   90.00
_cell.angle_beta   90.00
_cell.angle_gamma   90.00
#
_symmetry.space_group_name_H-M   'P 1'
#
loop_
_entity.id
_entity.type
_entity.pdbx_description
1 polymer ?
#
loop_
_entity_poly.entity_id
_entity_poly.type
_entity_poly.pdbx_seq_one_letter_code
_entity_poly.pdbx_strand_id
1 'polypeptide(L)'
;MIKVKYLIFALILIPIVYFPSIYAQLDENNTSKWLKFSLSQDAEVTFRISASGSLNIGWVYLYRSDKSSYISSVYVGRGKDFGPFGLRKGTYWLKVSRDSGSGSVKIDPIVNPTSYRNDREKNDSLETPTLGYVGSNEGHLGYTDGYETDNVDWWKFSLEKDGKVYLQFSADSTLAIGWVYLYRRDGDYYIASQFVGSDLKKLGPVGLMAGEYLIKVTKDSGYGGYQLNIVHEEQEIGNDNEPNEEVKDAKLCTVNEWNDGHLGYTDGYKTDNVDWWKMKLDEDGEFYLQFSSDKNLAIGWVYLYRKEGDYYITSQFVGSDLKKLGPVGLMAGEYLIKVTKDSGYGGYRMKPIFEADSYENDSEPNDNSSKASQGYVNTWLEGHLGYTNGYKTDNTDWWRFQISSKGKVSFVVRPHGKLSVGWCYLYDSKGSSYYYSMYVGDKEKESEVKELEPGTYLVKVTRDGGYGGYELYVKGPGGVTRPKPKPIKPKPIKPVKPSGGLSGYLDSQKDKVWLRYDLSQDAEVTFHISTSGDLSLGYVYLYRSDKTSYISSVYVGQGKDLGPVGLKRGTYWLEVNRSSGSGSFSIRPTVVYPSFSGEKENNDSVEKAIIGKIGYNEGHLGYTDGYETDEKDWWRFKIDEDGEVSIQFEMDKTLSMSYVYLYRKDGDSYISSWYVEQKDKEFGPVGLKAGEYLIEINRSGGYGGYKLNIIYKPQKMSNDTEPNEDFAKATKAVIGTNEGHLGYTDGYETDGKDWWKFSVKKDGKFWIQFDMDETLSLSYVYLYRKGGDSYISSWYIGQKGEKFGPVGLKAGEYLIE
;
A
#
# COMPACT_ATOMS: atom_id res chain seq x y z
N MET A 1 -10.32 -25.18 -21.60
CA MET A 1 -9.81 -25.97 -20.47
C MET A 1 -10.87 -25.97 -19.38
N ILE A 2 -11.56 -27.09 -19.20
CA ILE A 2 -12.65 -27.26 -18.23
C ILE A 2 -12.02 -27.38 -16.84
N LYS A 3 -12.15 -26.35 -15.99
CA LYS A 3 -11.78 -26.44 -14.57
C LYS A 3 -12.93 -27.12 -13.82
N VAL A 4 -12.77 -28.41 -13.57
CA VAL A 4 -13.62 -29.17 -12.63
C VAL A 4 -13.26 -28.70 -11.22
N LYS A 5 -14.18 -27.99 -10.55
CA LYS A 5 -14.10 -27.73 -9.11
C LYS A 5 -14.42 -29.03 -8.37
N TYR A 6 -13.44 -29.61 -7.69
CA TYR A 6 -13.69 -30.65 -6.71
C TYR A 6 -14.40 -30.02 -5.50
N LEU A 7 -15.70 -30.27 -5.39
CA LEU A 7 -16.45 -30.04 -4.17
C LEU A 7 -16.18 -31.26 -3.28
N ILE A 8 -15.23 -31.14 -2.34
CA ILE A 8 -15.02 -32.17 -1.32
C ILE A 8 -16.16 -32.03 -0.32
N PHE A 9 -17.19 -32.87 -0.45
CA PHE A 9 -18.09 -33.15 0.67
C PHE A 9 -17.29 -33.95 1.70
N ALA A 10 -16.73 -33.25 2.69
CA ALA A 10 -16.33 -33.90 3.93
C ALA A 10 -17.62 -34.40 4.59
N LEU A 11 -17.91 -35.70 4.45
CA LEU A 11 -18.93 -36.36 5.24
C LEU A 11 -18.41 -36.39 6.68
N ILE A 12 -18.69 -35.34 7.45
CA ILE A 12 -18.39 -35.32 8.88
C ILE A 12 -19.33 -36.33 9.53
N LEU A 13 -18.80 -37.54 9.77
CA LEU A 13 -19.40 -38.50 10.69
C LEU A 13 -19.37 -37.86 12.09
N ILE A 14 -20.47 -37.20 12.46
CA ILE A 14 -20.67 -36.71 13.82
C ILE A 14 -20.65 -37.94 14.74
N PRO A 15 -19.71 -38.05 15.70
CA PRO A 15 -19.75 -39.13 16.67
C PRO A 15 -20.97 -38.92 17.55
N ILE A 16 -21.98 -39.76 17.39
CA ILE A 16 -23.06 -39.87 18.38
C ILE A 16 -22.39 -40.25 19.71
N VAL A 17 -22.33 -39.31 20.64
CA VAL A 17 -21.85 -39.58 21.99
C VAL A 17 -22.93 -40.39 22.68
N TYR A 18 -22.72 -41.70 22.79
CA TYR A 18 -23.62 -42.58 23.52
C TYR A 18 -23.52 -42.27 25.02
N PHE A 19 -24.49 -41.52 25.54
CA PHE A 19 -24.69 -41.41 26.97
C PHE A 19 -25.26 -42.73 27.51
N PRO A 20 -24.79 -43.22 28.66
CA PRO A 20 -25.34 -44.43 29.26
C PRO A 20 -26.81 -44.19 29.61
N SER A 21 -27.64 -45.19 29.33
CA SER A 21 -29.04 -45.20 29.75
C SER A 21 -29.13 -45.01 31.27
N ILE A 22 -30.00 -44.11 31.71
CA ILE A 22 -30.28 -43.88 33.12
C ILE A 22 -31.49 -44.73 33.51
N TYR A 23 -31.36 -45.51 34.59
CA TYR A 23 -32.43 -46.37 35.09
C TYR A 23 -32.91 -45.93 36.47
N ALA A 24 -34.22 -46.03 36.71
CA ALA A 24 -34.83 -45.73 38.00
C ALA A 24 -36.02 -46.66 38.27
N GLN A 25 -36.08 -47.26 39.46
CA GLN A 25 -37.25 -48.05 39.88
C GLN A 25 -38.30 -47.16 40.54
N LEU A 26 -39.56 -47.35 40.14
CA LEU A 26 -40.72 -46.68 40.72
C LEU A 26 -41.82 -47.69 41.08
N ASP A 27 -42.37 -47.54 42.28
CA ASP A 27 -43.44 -48.36 42.84
C ASP A 27 -44.30 -47.52 43.81
N GLU A 28 -45.23 -48.15 44.50
CA GLU A 28 -46.12 -47.49 45.47
C GLU A 28 -45.38 -46.84 46.65
N ASN A 29 -44.17 -47.30 47.00
CA ASN A 29 -43.34 -46.78 48.09
C ASN A 29 -42.26 -45.80 47.59
N ASN A 30 -41.93 -45.85 46.29
CA ASN A 30 -40.95 -45.01 45.61
C ASN A 30 -41.62 -44.26 44.44
N THR A 31 -42.43 -43.25 44.75
CA THR A 31 -43.28 -42.59 43.75
C THR A 31 -42.56 -41.54 42.89
N SER A 32 -41.32 -41.15 43.21
CA SER A 32 -40.50 -40.29 42.35
C SER A 32 -38.99 -40.48 42.55
N LYS A 33 -38.20 -40.12 41.53
CA LYS A 33 -36.72 -40.15 41.56
C LYS A 33 -36.13 -38.90 40.90
N TRP A 34 -34.98 -38.47 41.42
CA TRP A 34 -34.15 -37.42 40.84
C TRP A 34 -32.93 -38.06 40.16
N LEU A 35 -32.67 -37.66 38.92
CA LEU A 35 -31.60 -38.21 38.08
C LEU A 35 -30.72 -37.07 37.61
N LYS A 36 -29.39 -37.23 37.74
CA LYS A 36 -28.42 -36.21 37.30
C LYS A 36 -28.05 -36.44 35.84
N PHE A 37 -27.99 -35.38 35.06
CA PHE A 37 -27.51 -35.36 33.68
C PHE A 37 -26.43 -34.27 33.55
N SER A 38 -25.36 -34.51 32.80
CA SER A 38 -24.28 -33.54 32.63
C SER A 38 -23.78 -33.51 31.20
N LEU A 39 -23.62 -32.30 30.66
CA LEU A 39 -23.12 -32.02 29.32
C LEU A 39 -21.71 -31.44 29.41
N SER A 40 -20.81 -31.92 28.56
CA SER A 40 -19.43 -31.42 28.45
C SER A 40 -19.30 -30.20 27.54
N GLN A 41 -20.28 -29.96 26.68
CA GLN A 41 -20.41 -28.84 25.76
C GLN A 41 -21.89 -28.58 25.46
N ASP A 42 -22.19 -27.47 24.80
CA ASP A 42 -23.56 -27.14 24.37
C ASP A 42 -24.04 -28.16 23.34
N ALA A 43 -25.30 -28.58 23.49
CA ALA A 43 -25.86 -29.60 22.63
C ALA A 43 -27.37 -29.55 22.57
N GLU A 44 -27.91 -30.02 21.45
CA GLU A 44 -29.28 -30.46 21.38
C GLU A 44 -29.44 -31.76 22.19
N VAL A 45 -30.43 -31.82 23.06
CA VAL A 45 -30.72 -32.99 23.89
C VAL A 45 -32.18 -33.42 23.76
N THR A 46 -32.39 -34.68 23.42
CA THR A 46 -33.69 -35.35 23.51
C THR A 46 -33.58 -36.53 24.47
N PHE A 47 -34.47 -36.62 25.46
CA PHE A 47 -34.56 -37.77 26.35
C PHE A 47 -35.62 -38.74 25.85
N ARG A 48 -35.23 -39.93 25.39
CA ARG A 48 -36.17 -41.01 25.07
C ARG A 48 -36.50 -41.77 26.34
N ILE A 49 -37.76 -41.69 26.78
CA ILE A 49 -38.21 -42.22 28.07
C ILE A 49 -39.16 -43.39 27.83
N SER A 50 -38.95 -44.50 28.53
CA SER A 50 -39.82 -45.69 28.46
C SER A 50 -39.98 -46.36 29.81
N ALA A 51 -41.10 -47.06 29.99
CA ALA A 51 -41.45 -47.80 31.20
C ALA A 51 -41.44 -49.31 30.97
N SER A 52 -41.01 -50.09 31.98
CA SER A 52 -41.12 -51.54 32.02
C SER A 52 -42.20 -52.02 33.01
N GLY A 53 -42.55 -53.31 32.96
CA GLY A 53 -43.54 -53.89 33.87
C GLY A 53 -44.94 -53.32 33.66
N SER A 54 -45.66 -53.00 34.75
CA SER A 54 -46.97 -52.34 34.73
C SER A 54 -46.88 -50.82 34.90
N LEU A 55 -45.67 -50.26 35.03
CA LEU A 55 -45.45 -48.84 35.31
C LEU A 55 -46.05 -47.93 34.22
N ASN A 56 -46.73 -46.88 34.68
CA ASN A 56 -47.12 -45.71 33.93
C ASN A 56 -46.40 -44.50 34.55
N ILE A 57 -45.55 -43.84 33.76
CA ILE A 57 -44.76 -42.69 34.17
C ILE A 57 -45.64 -41.44 34.06
N GLY A 58 -45.72 -40.69 35.15
CA GLY A 58 -46.43 -39.41 35.18
C GLY A 58 -45.60 -38.28 34.55
N TRP A 59 -45.56 -37.15 35.24
CA TRP A 59 -44.77 -36.00 34.81
C TRP A 59 -43.27 -36.21 35.03
N VAL A 60 -42.51 -35.93 33.98
CA VAL A 60 -41.05 -35.77 34.00
C VAL A 60 -40.72 -34.30 33.84
N TYR A 61 -39.84 -33.80 34.69
CA TYR A 61 -39.40 -32.40 34.69
C TYR A 61 -37.89 -32.32 34.48
N LEU A 62 -37.44 -31.46 33.56
CA LEU A 62 -36.03 -31.10 33.42
C LEU A 62 -35.76 -29.87 34.28
N TYR A 63 -34.89 -29.99 35.27
CA TYR A 63 -34.51 -28.97 36.23
C TYR A 63 -33.12 -28.39 35.98
N ARG A 64 -32.97 -27.13 36.38
CA ARG A 64 -31.69 -26.43 36.53
C ARG A 64 -30.75 -27.17 37.47
N SER A 65 -29.47 -26.77 37.46
CA SER A 65 -28.39 -27.40 38.23
C SER A 65 -28.64 -27.47 39.75
N ASP A 66 -29.37 -26.52 40.31
CA ASP A 66 -29.68 -26.36 41.74
C ASP A 66 -31.04 -26.98 42.16
N LYS A 67 -31.82 -27.47 41.20
CA LYS A 67 -33.20 -28.00 41.37
C LYS A 67 -34.24 -26.97 41.81
N SER A 68 -33.95 -25.66 41.77
CA SER A 68 -34.89 -24.64 42.24
C SER A 68 -36.11 -24.50 41.33
N SER A 69 -35.93 -24.63 40.02
CA SER A 69 -37.00 -24.58 39.03
C SER A 69 -36.74 -25.50 37.83
N TYR A 70 -37.82 -25.90 37.17
CA TYR A 70 -37.77 -26.69 35.95
C TYR A 70 -37.74 -25.82 34.69
N ILE A 71 -36.94 -26.23 33.72
CA ILE A 71 -36.81 -25.67 32.37
C ILE A 71 -38.03 -26.08 31.53
N SER A 72 -38.42 -27.36 31.61
CA SER A 72 -39.56 -27.91 30.87
C SER A 72 -40.13 -29.14 31.58
N SER A 73 -41.30 -29.61 31.16
CA SER A 73 -41.96 -30.81 31.69
C SER A 73 -42.78 -31.55 30.63
N VAL A 74 -42.90 -32.87 30.76
CA VAL A 74 -43.75 -33.70 29.88
C VAL A 74 -44.44 -34.82 30.67
N TYR A 75 -45.68 -35.12 30.31
CA TYR A 75 -46.35 -36.35 30.76
C TYR A 75 -45.99 -37.51 29.82
N VAL A 76 -45.45 -38.60 30.36
CA VAL A 76 -44.80 -39.66 29.57
C VAL A 76 -45.69 -40.86 29.27
N GLY A 77 -46.50 -41.31 30.23
CA GLY A 77 -47.28 -42.54 30.06
C GLY A 77 -46.38 -43.79 30.09
N ARG A 78 -46.51 -44.64 29.05
CA ARG A 78 -45.66 -45.84 28.88
C ARG A 78 -44.35 -45.55 28.14
N GLY A 79 -44.27 -44.43 27.43
CA GLY A 79 -43.06 -43.98 26.76
C GLY A 79 -43.33 -42.79 25.85
N LYS A 80 -42.43 -41.81 25.88
CA LYS A 80 -42.51 -40.56 25.11
C LYS A 80 -41.14 -39.89 25.10
N ASP A 81 -40.79 -39.27 23.98
CA ASP A 81 -39.59 -38.45 23.88
C ASP A 81 -39.84 -37.07 24.54
N PHE A 82 -38.80 -36.56 25.20
CA PHE A 82 -38.82 -35.28 25.90
C PHE A 82 -37.70 -34.39 25.38
N GLY A 83 -38.08 -33.34 24.64
CA GLY A 83 -37.16 -32.49 23.87
C GLY A 83 -37.65 -32.34 22.42
N PRO A 84 -36.79 -31.86 21.50
CA PRO A 84 -35.38 -31.51 21.73
C PRO A 84 -35.19 -30.21 22.52
N PHE A 85 -34.04 -30.06 23.18
CA PHE A 85 -33.65 -28.88 23.94
C PHE A 85 -32.24 -28.42 23.55
N GLY A 86 -32.04 -27.13 23.27
CA GLY A 86 -30.71 -26.53 23.22
C GLY A 86 -30.21 -26.24 24.64
N LEU A 87 -29.41 -27.13 25.21
CA LEU A 87 -28.87 -26.98 26.56
C LEU A 87 -27.41 -26.54 26.54
N ARG A 88 -27.05 -25.60 27.40
CA ARG A 88 -25.66 -25.19 27.64
C ARG A 88 -24.87 -26.33 28.31
N LYS A 89 -23.55 -26.32 28.18
CA LYS A 89 -22.63 -27.12 28.99
C LYS A 89 -22.96 -26.94 30.46
N GLY A 90 -23.16 -28.05 31.18
CA GLY A 90 -23.54 -27.94 32.59
C GLY A 90 -24.15 -29.20 33.18
N THR A 91 -24.68 -29.06 34.38
CA THR A 91 -25.40 -30.12 35.10
C THR A 91 -26.87 -29.78 35.16
N TYR A 92 -27.70 -30.78 34.89
CA TYR A 92 -29.16 -30.71 34.94
C TYR A 92 -29.72 -31.88 35.76
N TRP A 93 -30.98 -31.76 36.16
CA TRP A 93 -31.66 -32.81 36.92
C TRP A 93 -32.99 -33.20 36.29
N LEU A 94 -33.27 -34.48 36.13
CA LEU A 94 -34.60 -34.97 35.77
C LEU A 94 -35.32 -35.42 37.03
N LYS A 95 -36.53 -34.89 37.27
CA LYS A 95 -37.44 -35.44 38.29
C LYS A 95 -38.51 -36.27 37.59
N VAL A 96 -38.50 -37.56 37.82
CA VAL A 96 -39.44 -38.52 37.23
C VAL A 96 -40.43 -38.96 38.30
N SER A 97 -41.73 -38.91 38.00
CA SER A 97 -42.79 -39.30 38.93
C SER A 97 -43.59 -40.47 38.39
N ARG A 98 -44.07 -41.33 39.29
CA ARG A 98 -45.01 -42.40 39.01
C ARG A 98 -46.42 -41.84 38.93
N ASP A 99 -47.17 -42.27 37.92
CA ASP A 99 -48.62 -42.10 37.87
C ASP A 99 -49.32 -43.34 38.46
N SER A 100 -49.02 -44.53 37.91
CA SER A 100 -49.61 -45.80 38.34
C SER A 100 -48.71 -47.01 38.02
N GLY A 101 -49.04 -48.20 38.53
CA GLY A 101 -48.28 -49.45 38.31
C GLY A 101 -46.91 -49.52 39.01
N SER A 102 -46.08 -50.49 38.65
CA SER A 102 -44.71 -50.64 39.19
C SER A 102 -43.74 -51.16 38.12
N GLY A 103 -42.48 -50.71 38.17
CA GLY A 103 -41.46 -51.12 37.20
C GLY A 103 -40.28 -50.15 37.10
N SER A 104 -39.48 -50.32 36.05
CA SER A 104 -38.30 -49.50 35.79
C SER A 104 -38.58 -48.44 34.73
N VAL A 105 -38.07 -47.23 34.96
CA VAL A 105 -37.93 -46.18 33.96
C VAL A 105 -36.56 -46.33 33.31
N LYS A 106 -36.52 -46.32 31.98
CA LYS A 106 -35.31 -46.18 31.18
C LYS A 106 -35.33 -44.82 30.48
N ILE A 107 -34.27 -44.05 30.65
CA ILE A 107 -34.03 -42.78 29.94
C ILE A 107 -32.78 -42.93 29.10
N ASP A 108 -32.93 -42.75 27.79
CA ASP A 108 -31.82 -42.73 26.83
C ASP A 108 -31.63 -41.28 26.35
N PRO A 109 -30.61 -40.54 26.84
CA PRO A 109 -30.28 -39.21 26.32
C PRO A 109 -29.67 -39.33 24.93
N ILE A 110 -30.29 -38.66 23.95
CA ILE A 110 -29.76 -38.45 22.60
C ILE A 110 -29.16 -37.04 22.60
N VAL A 111 -27.84 -36.95 22.46
CA VAL A 111 -27.10 -35.69 22.54
C VAL A 111 -26.42 -35.43 21.20
N ASN A 112 -26.84 -34.35 20.54
CA ASN A 112 -26.30 -33.89 19.27
C ASN A 112 -25.59 -32.55 19.53
N PRO A 113 -24.27 -32.56 19.82
CA PRO A 113 -23.51 -31.33 19.92
C PRO A 113 -23.39 -30.63 18.55
N THR A 114 -23.34 -29.30 18.57
CA THR A 114 -22.97 -28.53 17.37
C THR A 114 -21.50 -28.79 17.00
N SER A 115 -21.19 -28.66 15.70
CA SER A 115 -19.81 -28.76 15.19
C SER A 115 -19.03 -27.45 15.28
N TYR A 116 -19.72 -26.33 15.50
CA TYR A 116 -19.09 -25.03 15.67
C TYR A 116 -18.45 -24.92 17.06
N ARG A 117 -17.37 -24.15 17.17
CA ARG A 117 -16.80 -23.78 18.47
C ARG A 117 -17.69 -22.74 19.13
N ASN A 118 -17.81 -22.84 20.46
CA ASN A 118 -18.46 -21.79 21.23
C ASN A 118 -17.51 -20.59 21.36
N ASP A 119 -18.07 -19.40 21.28
CA ASP A 119 -17.40 -18.15 21.58
C ASP A 119 -17.26 -17.94 23.10
N ARG A 120 -16.61 -16.86 23.50
CA ARG A 120 -16.27 -16.62 24.91
C ARG A 120 -17.37 -15.85 25.61
N GLU A 121 -18.14 -16.58 26.39
CA GLU A 121 -19.16 -16.02 27.28
C GLU A 121 -18.55 -15.41 28.58
N LYS A 122 -19.06 -14.31 29.14
CA LYS A 122 -20.24 -13.52 28.71
C LYS A 122 -19.93 -12.46 27.66
N ASN A 123 -20.66 -12.43 26.56
CA ASN A 123 -20.53 -11.42 25.48
C ASN A 123 -21.87 -10.85 24.96
N ASP A 124 -22.95 -10.97 25.73
CA ASP A 124 -24.28 -10.39 25.41
C ASP A 124 -24.35 -8.86 25.48
N SER A 125 -23.26 -8.19 25.89
CA SER A 125 -23.21 -6.75 26.11
C SER A 125 -22.09 -6.07 25.33
N LEU A 126 -22.32 -4.79 24.99
CA LEU A 126 -21.34 -3.93 24.32
C LEU A 126 -20.02 -3.78 25.12
N GLU A 127 -20.07 -3.93 26.44
CA GLU A 127 -18.91 -3.78 27.33
C GLU A 127 -17.98 -5.00 27.30
N THR A 128 -18.46 -6.14 26.79
CA THR A 128 -17.74 -7.42 26.83
C THR A 128 -17.73 -8.14 25.48
N PRO A 129 -17.38 -7.48 24.36
CA PRO A 129 -17.38 -8.13 23.05
C PRO A 129 -16.28 -9.19 22.96
N THR A 130 -16.57 -10.28 22.27
CA THR A 130 -15.57 -11.28 21.88
C THR A 130 -14.68 -10.70 20.78
N LEU A 131 -13.36 -10.83 20.93
CA LEU A 131 -12.41 -10.42 19.90
C LEU A 131 -12.51 -11.39 18.71
N GLY A 132 -12.89 -10.87 17.55
CA GLY A 132 -12.88 -11.56 16.28
C GLY A 132 -11.79 -11.04 15.35
N TYR A 133 -11.66 -11.69 14.19
CA TYR A 133 -10.71 -11.32 13.14
C TYR A 133 -11.35 -11.38 11.76
N VAL A 134 -10.72 -10.72 10.78
CA VAL A 134 -11.10 -10.83 9.37
C VAL A 134 -10.94 -12.28 8.93
N GLY A 135 -12.05 -12.91 8.58
CA GLY A 135 -12.15 -14.34 8.35
C GLY A 135 -13.26 -14.99 9.19
N SER A 136 -13.08 -16.28 9.47
CA SER A 136 -14.10 -17.12 10.08
C SER A 136 -14.07 -17.04 11.61
N ASN A 137 -15.18 -16.62 12.20
CA ASN A 137 -15.43 -16.58 13.64
C ASN A 137 -16.62 -17.51 13.96
N GLU A 138 -16.61 -18.22 15.07
CA GLU A 138 -17.66 -19.19 15.42
C GLU A 138 -18.22 -18.89 16.80
N GLY A 139 -19.53 -19.02 16.95
CA GLY A 139 -20.23 -18.78 18.21
C GLY A 139 -21.53 -19.56 18.31
N HIS A 140 -22.16 -19.50 19.47
CA HIS A 140 -23.39 -20.24 19.77
C HIS A 140 -24.53 -19.30 20.13
N LEU A 141 -25.75 -19.61 19.72
CA LEU A 141 -26.94 -18.85 20.12
C LEU A 141 -28.08 -19.78 20.50
N GLY A 142 -28.93 -19.34 21.42
CA GLY A 142 -30.17 -20.00 21.82
C GLY A 142 -30.03 -21.11 22.84
N TYR A 143 -28.81 -21.48 23.25
CA TYR A 143 -28.60 -22.46 24.29
C TYR A 143 -28.93 -21.89 25.68
N THR A 144 -29.61 -22.67 26.52
CA THR A 144 -29.99 -22.27 27.88
C THR A 144 -29.45 -23.22 28.95
N ASP A 145 -29.07 -22.69 30.11
CA ASP A 145 -28.86 -23.46 31.34
C ASP A 145 -30.09 -23.45 32.27
N GLY A 146 -31.16 -22.81 31.80
CA GLY A 146 -32.40 -22.54 32.50
C GLY A 146 -32.40 -21.23 33.27
N TYR A 147 -31.26 -20.64 33.63
CA TYR A 147 -31.19 -19.30 34.24
C TYR A 147 -31.21 -18.22 33.17
N GLU A 148 -30.32 -18.36 32.20
CA GLU A 148 -30.15 -17.43 31.08
C GLU A 148 -30.26 -18.23 29.76
N THR A 149 -30.57 -17.53 28.68
CA THR A 149 -30.53 -18.08 27.33
C THR A 149 -29.63 -17.18 26.52
N ASP A 150 -28.68 -17.79 25.83
CA ASP A 150 -27.83 -17.07 24.90
C ASP A 150 -28.67 -16.48 23.77
N ASN A 151 -28.70 -15.17 23.60
CA ASN A 151 -29.51 -14.55 22.55
C ASN A 151 -28.78 -13.47 21.78
N VAL A 152 -27.60 -13.07 22.22
CA VAL A 152 -26.88 -11.93 21.66
C VAL A 152 -25.39 -12.18 21.80
N ASP A 153 -24.66 -12.04 20.70
CA ASP A 153 -23.20 -12.02 20.73
C ASP A 153 -22.71 -10.68 20.20
N TRP A 154 -21.82 -10.06 20.96
CA TRP A 154 -21.01 -8.94 20.47
C TRP A 154 -19.63 -9.42 20.04
N TRP A 155 -19.22 -8.99 18.86
CA TRP A 155 -17.90 -9.21 18.29
C TRP A 155 -17.18 -7.87 18.07
N LYS A 156 -15.86 -7.84 18.23
CA LYS A 156 -15.00 -6.70 17.89
C LYS A 156 -13.94 -7.13 16.87
N PHE A 157 -13.70 -6.35 15.84
CA PHE A 157 -12.64 -6.60 14.86
C PHE A 157 -12.00 -5.29 14.39
N SER A 158 -10.84 -5.38 13.75
CA SER A 158 -10.10 -4.23 13.23
C SER A 158 -9.71 -4.42 11.76
N LEU A 159 -9.65 -3.32 11.02
CA LEU A 159 -9.15 -3.26 9.66
C LEU A 159 -7.85 -2.44 9.62
N GLU A 160 -6.82 -2.96 8.97
CA GLU A 160 -5.55 -2.25 8.78
C GLU A 160 -5.60 -1.24 7.63
N LYS A 161 -6.48 -1.47 6.66
CA LYS A 161 -6.69 -0.61 5.49
C LYS A 161 -8.16 -0.41 5.22
N ASP A 162 -8.46 0.66 4.49
CA ASP A 162 -9.78 0.88 3.92
C ASP A 162 -10.13 -0.26 2.96
N GLY A 163 -11.42 -0.59 2.91
CA GLY A 163 -11.88 -1.58 1.98
C GLY A 163 -13.34 -1.93 2.11
N LYS A 164 -13.74 -2.86 1.25
CA LYS A 164 -15.11 -3.34 1.17
C LYS A 164 -15.31 -4.47 2.17
N VAL A 165 -16.30 -4.32 3.05
CA VAL A 165 -16.66 -5.31 4.06
C VAL A 165 -18.06 -5.87 3.83
N TYR A 166 -18.21 -7.19 3.98
CA TYR A 166 -19.50 -7.84 4.13
C TYR A 166 -19.42 -9.03 5.08
N LEU A 167 -20.53 -9.31 5.75
CA LEU A 167 -20.66 -10.40 6.72
C LEU A 167 -21.46 -11.55 6.11
N GLN A 168 -20.92 -12.76 6.19
CA GLN A 168 -21.57 -13.98 5.71
C GLN A 168 -21.75 -14.97 6.86
N PHE A 169 -22.83 -15.74 6.81
CA PHE A 169 -23.21 -16.63 7.90
C PHE A 169 -23.38 -18.07 7.42
N SER A 170 -22.96 -19.01 8.26
CA SER A 170 -23.42 -20.40 8.26
C SER A 170 -23.97 -20.71 9.65
N ALA A 171 -24.99 -21.56 9.76
CA ALA A 171 -25.57 -21.92 11.05
C ALA A 171 -26.13 -23.34 11.02
N ASP A 172 -26.26 -23.95 12.19
CA ASP A 172 -27.04 -25.17 12.36
C ASP A 172 -28.49 -24.95 11.90
N SER A 173 -29.11 -25.98 11.33
CA SER A 173 -30.50 -25.89 10.82
C SER A 173 -31.55 -25.60 11.89
N THR A 174 -31.18 -25.77 13.16
CA THR A 174 -32.01 -25.47 14.33
C THR A 174 -31.95 -24.01 14.77
N LEU A 175 -31.05 -23.20 14.19
CA LEU A 175 -30.86 -21.78 14.52
C LEU A 175 -31.34 -20.87 13.38
N ALA A 176 -32.17 -19.89 13.72
CA ALA A 176 -32.41 -18.72 12.88
C ALA A 176 -31.70 -17.50 13.49
N ILE A 177 -30.76 -16.93 12.75
CA ILE A 177 -30.07 -15.68 13.13
C ILE A 177 -31.03 -14.51 12.89
N GLY A 178 -31.15 -13.61 13.85
CA GLY A 178 -31.99 -12.42 13.77
C GLY A 178 -31.31 -11.25 13.07
N TRP A 179 -31.47 -10.07 13.67
CA TRP A 179 -30.81 -8.87 13.18
C TRP A 179 -29.34 -8.90 13.51
N VAL A 180 -28.52 -8.68 12.49
CA VAL A 180 -27.10 -8.39 12.63
C VAL A 180 -26.88 -6.92 12.37
N TYR A 181 -26.04 -6.30 13.20
CA TYR A 181 -25.69 -4.90 13.10
C TYR A 181 -24.17 -4.76 13.05
N LEU A 182 -23.68 -3.97 12.11
CA LEU A 182 -22.31 -3.47 12.08
C LEU A 182 -22.31 -2.08 12.72
N TYR A 183 -21.60 -1.93 13.83
CA TYR A 183 -21.48 -0.69 14.61
C TYR A 183 -20.12 -0.04 14.41
N ARG A 184 -20.10 1.29 14.59
CA ARG A 184 -18.85 2.03 14.80
C ARG A 184 -18.23 1.63 16.14
N ARG A 185 -16.95 1.98 16.34
CA ARG A 185 -16.12 1.52 17.46
C ARG A 185 -16.77 1.62 18.85
N ASP A 186 -17.53 2.67 19.13
CA ASP A 186 -18.09 2.90 20.46
C ASP A 186 -19.48 2.26 20.65
N GLY A 187 -20.06 1.63 19.62
CA GLY A 187 -21.29 0.84 19.73
C GLY A 187 -22.60 1.60 19.89
N ASP A 188 -22.58 2.93 19.82
CA ASP A 188 -23.75 3.79 20.02
C ASP A 188 -24.59 4.00 18.74
N TYR A 189 -24.01 3.83 17.56
CA TYR A 189 -24.73 3.85 16.27
C TYR A 189 -24.26 2.76 15.31
N TYR A 190 -25.22 2.10 14.64
CA TYR A 190 -24.91 1.13 13.59
C TYR A 190 -24.69 1.82 12.24
N ILE A 191 -23.67 1.35 11.52
CA ILE A 191 -23.33 1.74 10.14
C ILE A 191 -24.25 1.03 9.17
N ALA A 192 -24.50 -0.27 9.40
CA ALA A 192 -25.36 -1.10 8.57
C ALA A 192 -26.05 -2.18 9.41
N SER A 193 -27.19 -2.68 8.93
CA SER A 193 -27.91 -3.78 9.59
C SER A 193 -28.61 -4.67 8.56
N GLN A 194 -28.82 -5.94 8.91
CA GLN A 194 -29.50 -6.90 8.07
C GLN A 194 -30.19 -7.96 8.95
N PHE A 195 -31.46 -8.26 8.65
CA PHE A 195 -32.10 -9.47 9.18
C PHE A 195 -31.61 -10.68 8.39
N VAL A 196 -30.90 -11.60 9.05
CA VAL A 196 -30.22 -12.72 8.41
C VAL A 196 -31.19 -13.87 8.14
N GLY A 197 -31.99 -14.25 9.14
CA GLY A 197 -32.97 -15.34 9.11
C GLY A 197 -32.35 -16.72 8.89
N SER A 198 -33.20 -17.72 8.67
CA SER A 198 -32.78 -19.05 8.22
C SER A 198 -32.20 -19.07 6.80
N ASP A 199 -32.46 -18.01 6.01
CA ASP A 199 -31.95 -17.85 4.64
C ASP A 199 -30.49 -17.37 4.61
N LEU A 200 -29.90 -17.06 5.77
CA LEU A 200 -28.50 -16.66 5.93
C LEU A 200 -28.09 -15.47 5.02
N LYS A 201 -28.94 -14.43 4.98
CA LYS A 201 -28.69 -13.22 4.19
C LYS A 201 -27.39 -12.53 4.63
N LYS A 202 -26.65 -12.01 3.64
CA LYS A 202 -25.40 -11.26 3.86
C LYS A 202 -25.69 -9.83 4.29
N LEU A 203 -24.87 -9.28 5.19
CA LEU A 203 -24.83 -7.84 5.49
C LEU A 203 -23.74 -7.19 4.65
N GLY A 204 -24.06 -6.10 3.96
CA GLY A 204 -23.13 -5.36 3.08
C GLY A 204 -23.35 -5.65 1.58
N PRO A 205 -22.47 -5.16 0.71
CA PRO A 205 -21.17 -4.56 1.02
C PRO A 205 -21.23 -3.15 1.63
N VAL A 206 -20.24 -2.80 2.46
CA VAL A 206 -20.04 -1.47 3.06
C VAL A 206 -18.57 -1.06 2.86
N GLY A 207 -18.31 0.19 2.46
CA GLY A 207 -16.96 0.73 2.40
C GLY A 207 -16.54 1.28 3.76
N LEU A 208 -15.65 0.57 4.46
CA LEU A 208 -15.16 0.97 5.78
C LEU A 208 -13.75 1.54 5.70
N MET A 209 -13.49 2.53 6.54
CA MET A 209 -12.13 3.04 6.80
C MET A 209 -11.33 2.02 7.62
N ALA A 210 -10.00 2.09 7.57
CA ALA A 210 -9.15 1.42 8.55
C ALA A 210 -9.55 1.83 9.98
N GLY A 211 -9.62 0.88 10.90
CA GLY A 211 -10.10 1.14 12.26
C GLY A 211 -10.80 -0.03 12.90
N GLU A 212 -11.37 0.23 14.09
CA GLU A 212 -12.05 -0.78 14.90
C GLU A 212 -13.56 -0.69 14.75
N TYR A 213 -14.22 -1.85 14.67
CA TYR A 213 -15.66 -1.97 14.50
C TYR A 213 -16.25 -3.06 15.40
N LEU A 214 -17.56 -2.98 15.62
CA LEU A 214 -18.30 -3.93 16.43
C LEU A 214 -19.39 -4.59 15.59
N ILE A 215 -19.69 -5.86 15.86
CA ILE A 215 -20.79 -6.59 15.25
C ILE A 215 -21.67 -7.13 16.36
N LYS A 216 -22.97 -6.86 16.28
CA LYS A 216 -23.97 -7.47 17.16
C LYS A 216 -24.73 -8.53 16.37
N VAL A 217 -24.64 -9.79 16.77
CA VAL A 217 -25.43 -10.90 16.23
C VAL A 217 -26.54 -11.19 17.23
N THR A 218 -27.78 -11.32 16.77
CA THR A 218 -28.91 -11.64 17.64
C THR A 218 -29.58 -12.94 17.21
N LYS A 219 -30.21 -13.63 18.14
CA LYS A 219 -31.06 -14.78 17.85
C LYS A 219 -32.46 -14.33 17.45
N ASP A 220 -33.00 -14.90 16.37
CA ASP A 220 -34.43 -14.81 16.05
C ASP A 220 -35.22 -15.94 16.72
N SER A 221 -34.85 -17.19 16.41
CA SER A 221 -35.52 -18.38 16.94
C SER A 221 -34.61 -19.60 16.97
N GLY A 222 -35.00 -20.62 17.74
CA GLY A 222 -34.27 -21.88 17.85
C GLY A 222 -33.02 -21.80 18.72
N TYR A 223 -32.03 -22.65 18.40
CA TYR A 223 -30.71 -22.74 19.03
C TYR A 223 -29.72 -23.40 18.06
N GLY A 224 -28.42 -23.15 18.21
CA GLY A 224 -27.39 -23.79 17.41
C GLY A 224 -26.07 -23.04 17.42
N GLY A 225 -25.06 -23.64 16.84
CA GLY A 225 -23.82 -22.95 16.49
C GLY A 225 -23.95 -22.19 15.17
N TYR A 226 -23.15 -21.14 15.01
CA TYR A 226 -23.01 -20.39 13.77
C TYR A 226 -21.55 -20.04 13.51
N GLN A 227 -21.28 -19.71 12.25
CA GLN A 227 -20.02 -19.13 11.79
C GLN A 227 -20.31 -17.78 11.14
N LEU A 228 -19.69 -16.73 11.68
CA LEU A 228 -19.61 -15.38 11.13
C LEU A 228 -18.30 -15.23 10.34
N ASN A 229 -18.39 -15.14 9.02
CA ASN A 229 -17.26 -14.82 8.17
C ASN A 229 -17.23 -13.33 7.85
N ILE A 230 -16.25 -12.61 8.42
CA ILE A 230 -15.99 -11.20 8.14
C ILE A 230 -15.10 -11.14 6.91
N VAL A 231 -15.64 -10.72 5.77
CA VAL A 231 -14.85 -10.61 4.54
C VAL A 231 -14.45 -9.16 4.32
N HIS A 232 -13.15 -8.95 4.18
CA HIS A 232 -12.54 -7.67 3.83
C HIS A 232 -11.83 -7.80 2.48
N GLU A 233 -12.25 -7.00 1.51
CA GLU A 233 -11.57 -6.79 0.25
C GLU A 233 -10.86 -5.43 0.35
N GLU A 234 -9.54 -5.46 0.63
CA GLU A 234 -8.71 -4.26 0.74
C GLU A 234 -8.75 -3.43 -0.55
N GLN A 235 -8.63 -2.12 -0.39
CA GLN A 235 -8.45 -1.22 -1.52
C GLN A 235 -7.05 -1.37 -2.14
N GLU A 236 -6.99 -1.55 -3.47
CA GLU A 236 -5.75 -1.74 -4.23
C GLU A 236 -5.09 -0.41 -4.65
N ILE A 237 -5.89 0.62 -4.91
CA ILE A 237 -5.42 1.98 -5.18
C ILE A 237 -4.85 2.54 -3.87
N GLY A 238 -3.78 3.32 -3.93
CA GLY A 238 -3.22 3.94 -2.73
C GLY A 238 -4.19 4.93 -2.08
N ASN A 239 -4.10 5.09 -0.76
CA ASN A 239 -4.84 6.16 -0.10
C ASN A 239 -4.00 7.45 -0.06
N ASP A 240 -4.68 8.57 -0.06
CA ASP A 240 -4.11 9.83 0.39
C ASP A 240 -4.14 9.88 1.94
N ASN A 241 -3.28 10.71 2.52
CA ASN A 241 -3.18 10.79 3.97
C ASN A 241 -4.23 11.76 4.51
N GLU A 242 -5.22 11.23 5.23
CA GLU A 242 -6.24 12.02 5.90
C GLU A 242 -5.73 12.70 7.21
N PRO A 243 -6.25 13.89 7.60
CA PRO A 243 -7.30 14.68 6.94
C PRO A 243 -6.78 15.49 5.74
N ASN A 244 -7.63 15.68 4.74
CA ASN A 244 -7.46 16.68 3.66
C ASN A 244 -8.78 17.29 3.16
N GLU A 245 -9.84 17.26 3.97
CA GLU A 245 -11.18 17.68 3.58
C GLU A 245 -11.35 19.22 3.51
N GLU A 246 -10.36 19.96 4.00
CA GLU A 246 -10.29 21.43 4.00
C GLU A 246 -9.07 21.96 3.23
N VAL A 247 -9.19 23.18 2.68
CA VAL A 247 -8.11 23.87 1.93
C VAL A 247 -6.79 23.93 2.70
N LYS A 248 -6.85 24.16 4.02
CA LYS A 248 -5.65 24.28 4.87
C LYS A 248 -4.86 22.97 4.97
N ASP A 249 -5.54 21.84 4.76
CA ASP A 249 -5.00 20.49 4.89
C ASP A 249 -4.65 19.87 3.51
N ALA A 250 -4.78 20.66 2.43
CA ALA A 250 -4.57 20.20 1.07
C ALA A 250 -3.21 19.53 0.85
N LYS A 251 -3.23 18.33 0.25
CA LYS A 251 -2.04 17.49 0.02
C LYS A 251 -1.33 17.88 -1.26
N LEU A 252 0.00 17.84 -1.25
CA LEU A 252 0.78 18.10 -2.45
C LEU A 252 0.57 16.96 -3.45
N CYS A 253 0.13 17.27 -4.67
CA CYS A 253 0.13 16.31 -5.76
C CYS A 253 1.36 16.52 -6.66
N THR A 254 1.87 15.44 -7.23
CA THR A 254 2.94 15.48 -8.24
C THR A 254 2.33 15.69 -9.62
N VAL A 255 2.80 16.72 -10.32
CA VAL A 255 2.38 17.03 -11.70
C VAL A 255 3.02 16.03 -12.66
N ASN A 256 2.27 15.62 -13.69
CA ASN A 256 2.59 14.61 -14.69
C ASN A 256 2.69 13.16 -14.17
N GLU A 257 2.26 12.91 -12.94
CA GLU A 257 2.20 11.59 -12.30
C GLU A 257 0.79 11.28 -11.75
N TRP A 258 0.50 9.99 -11.52
CA TRP A 258 -0.74 9.59 -10.86
C TRP A 258 -0.64 9.85 -9.36
N ASN A 259 -1.69 10.45 -8.81
CA ASN A 259 -1.87 10.69 -7.39
C ASN A 259 -3.11 9.89 -6.97
N ASP A 260 -2.90 8.99 -6.02
CA ASP A 260 -3.93 8.07 -5.55
C ASP A 260 -4.63 8.67 -4.33
N GLY A 261 -5.94 8.43 -4.23
CA GLY A 261 -6.74 8.82 -3.09
C GLY A 261 -7.99 7.97 -2.94
N HIS A 262 -8.63 8.04 -1.78
CA HIS A 262 -9.87 7.31 -1.52
C HIS A 262 -11.05 8.27 -1.41
N LEU A 263 -12.27 7.80 -1.72
CA LEU A 263 -13.50 8.54 -1.46
C LEU A 263 -14.60 7.58 -1.04
N GLY A 264 -15.42 8.01 -0.08
CA GLY A 264 -16.67 7.36 0.29
C GLY A 264 -16.58 6.28 1.36
N TYR A 265 -15.38 5.98 1.87
CA TYR A 265 -15.22 5.11 3.04
C TYR A 265 -15.73 5.81 4.30
N THR A 266 -16.17 5.03 5.28
CA THR A 266 -16.69 5.56 6.55
C THR A 266 -16.24 4.76 7.75
N ASP A 267 -16.03 5.43 8.87
CA ASP A 267 -15.84 4.84 10.21
C ASP A 267 -17.14 4.89 11.05
N GLY A 268 -18.24 5.40 10.48
CA GLY A 268 -19.51 5.65 11.15
C GLY A 268 -19.60 6.95 11.97
N TYR A 269 -18.50 7.71 12.08
CA TYR A 269 -18.52 9.10 12.56
C TYR A 269 -18.48 10.08 11.40
N LYS A 270 -17.60 9.80 10.43
CA LYS A 270 -17.44 10.56 9.21
C LYS A 270 -17.44 9.65 8.00
N THR A 271 -17.76 10.24 6.86
CA THR A 271 -17.54 9.64 5.56
C THR A 271 -16.64 10.59 4.81
N ASP A 272 -15.53 10.08 4.31
CA ASP A 272 -14.68 10.85 3.43
C ASP A 272 -15.45 11.08 2.11
N ASN A 273 -15.58 12.34 1.72
CA ASN A 273 -16.32 12.75 0.52
C ASN A 273 -15.59 13.81 -0.29
N VAL A 274 -14.45 14.32 0.18
CA VAL A 274 -13.82 15.50 -0.36
C VAL A 274 -12.32 15.46 -0.09
N ASP A 275 -11.53 15.55 -1.15
CA ASP A 275 -10.08 15.69 -1.02
C ASP A 275 -9.63 17.01 -1.63
N TRP A 276 -8.81 17.73 -0.88
CA TRP A 276 -8.06 18.86 -1.38
C TRP A 276 -6.63 18.50 -1.70
N TRP A 277 -6.21 18.88 -2.90
CA TRP A 277 -4.86 18.77 -3.40
C TRP A 277 -4.30 20.15 -3.73
N LYS A 278 -2.98 20.28 -3.73
CA LYS A 278 -2.25 21.50 -4.13
C LYS A 278 -1.11 21.16 -5.07
N MET A 279 -0.84 22.05 -6.01
CA MET A 279 0.28 21.95 -6.95
C MET A 279 0.95 23.31 -7.14
N LYS A 280 2.18 23.26 -7.65
CA LYS A 280 2.96 24.43 -8.05
C LYS A 280 3.50 24.25 -9.46
N LEU A 281 3.30 25.27 -10.27
CA LEU A 281 3.81 25.38 -11.64
C LEU A 281 4.91 26.45 -11.63
N ASP A 282 6.08 26.11 -12.15
CA ASP A 282 7.21 27.04 -12.23
C ASP A 282 7.16 27.89 -13.51
N GLU A 283 6.41 27.48 -14.54
CA GLU A 283 6.26 28.16 -15.83
C GLU A 283 4.78 28.25 -16.24
N ASP A 284 4.49 29.08 -17.23
CA ASP A 284 3.18 29.12 -17.89
C ASP A 284 3.00 27.90 -18.81
N GLY A 285 1.77 27.43 -18.96
CA GLY A 285 1.51 26.28 -19.83
C GLY A 285 0.09 25.74 -19.81
N GLU A 286 -0.11 24.66 -20.55
CA GLU A 286 -1.38 23.97 -20.67
C GLU A 286 -1.58 22.95 -19.54
N PHE A 287 -2.74 23.01 -18.88
CA PHE A 287 -3.12 22.12 -17.80
C PHE A 287 -4.43 21.36 -18.10
N TYR A 288 -4.47 20.07 -17.75
CA TYR A 288 -5.71 19.31 -17.64
C TYR A 288 -5.58 18.17 -16.61
N LEU A 289 -6.71 17.65 -16.13
CA LEU A 289 -6.76 16.50 -15.23
C LEU A 289 -7.34 15.27 -15.93
N GLN A 290 -6.70 14.13 -15.72
CA GLN A 290 -7.21 12.81 -16.08
C GLN A 290 -7.50 11.98 -14.82
N PHE A 291 -8.49 11.11 -14.89
CA PHE A 291 -8.92 10.28 -13.77
C PHE A 291 -8.94 8.78 -14.12
N SER A 292 -8.78 7.96 -13.08
CA SER A 292 -9.12 6.54 -13.02
C SER A 292 -9.84 6.30 -11.70
N SER A 293 -10.77 5.36 -11.61
CA SER A 293 -11.41 5.00 -10.34
C SER A 293 -11.86 3.55 -10.34
N ASP A 294 -12.17 3.06 -9.15
CA ASP A 294 -12.91 1.81 -9.02
C ASP A 294 -14.32 1.91 -9.58
N LYS A 295 -14.85 0.75 -9.96
CA LYS A 295 -16.22 0.62 -10.49
C LYS A 295 -17.31 0.99 -9.47
N ASN A 296 -16.98 0.94 -8.18
CA ASN A 296 -17.93 1.23 -7.11
C ASN A 296 -17.94 2.72 -6.72
N LEU A 297 -17.07 3.54 -7.32
CA LEU A 297 -16.97 4.98 -7.05
C LEU A 297 -17.40 5.77 -8.29
N ALA A 298 -18.30 6.72 -8.09
CA ALA A 298 -18.51 7.83 -9.03
C ALA A 298 -17.87 9.09 -8.44
N ILE A 299 -16.87 9.62 -9.15
CA ILE A 299 -16.28 10.92 -8.83
C ILE A 299 -17.28 12.02 -9.20
N GLY A 300 -17.52 12.95 -8.30
CA GLY A 300 -18.42 14.07 -8.50
C GLY A 300 -17.77 15.23 -9.25
N TRP A 301 -18.04 16.43 -8.75
CA TRP A 301 -17.45 17.64 -9.31
C TRP A 301 -15.99 17.75 -8.88
N VAL A 302 -15.11 17.92 -9.85
CA VAL A 302 -13.72 18.31 -9.64
C VAL A 302 -13.57 19.77 -10.02
N TYR A 303 -12.84 20.51 -9.19
CA TYR A 303 -12.61 21.94 -9.37
C TYR A 303 -11.12 22.24 -9.33
N LEU A 304 -10.67 23.09 -10.26
CA LEU A 304 -9.37 23.75 -10.16
C LEU A 304 -9.58 25.12 -9.53
N TYR A 305 -8.98 25.36 -8.38
CA TYR A 305 -9.06 26.59 -7.58
C TYR A 305 -7.79 27.42 -7.67
N ARG A 306 -7.97 28.74 -7.46
CA ARG A 306 -6.88 29.65 -7.14
C ARG A 306 -6.23 29.24 -5.81
N LYS A 307 -4.98 29.66 -5.57
CA LYS A 307 -4.23 29.32 -4.34
C LYS A 307 -4.95 29.55 -3.00
N GLU A 308 -5.86 30.52 -2.92
CA GLU A 308 -6.57 30.85 -1.67
C GLU A 308 -7.82 29.97 -1.44
N GLY A 309 -8.25 29.20 -2.45
CA GLY A 309 -9.44 28.35 -2.36
C GLY A 309 -10.78 29.11 -2.40
N ASP A 310 -10.77 30.40 -2.70
CA ASP A 310 -11.94 31.30 -2.68
C ASP A 310 -12.79 31.23 -3.96
N TYR A 311 -12.16 31.03 -5.11
CA TYR A 311 -12.82 30.90 -6.42
C TYR A 311 -12.17 29.82 -7.29
N TYR A 312 -12.99 29.04 -7.98
CA TYR A 312 -12.52 28.09 -8.99
C TYR A 312 -12.27 28.77 -10.34
N ILE A 313 -11.23 28.31 -11.03
CA ILE A 313 -10.86 28.69 -12.40
C ILE A 313 -11.70 27.90 -13.40
N THR A 314 -11.82 26.59 -13.18
CA THR A 314 -12.66 25.70 -14.00
C THR A 314 -13.15 24.53 -13.15
N SER A 315 -14.18 23.83 -13.64
CA SER A 315 -14.79 22.70 -12.96
C SER A 315 -15.36 21.70 -13.96
N GLN A 316 -15.38 20.42 -13.59
CA GLN A 316 -15.97 19.35 -14.39
C GLN A 316 -16.64 18.32 -13.50
N PHE A 317 -17.86 17.92 -13.84
CA PHE A 317 -18.45 16.70 -13.28
C PHE A 317 -17.83 15.48 -13.97
N VAL A 318 -17.10 14.67 -13.21
CA VAL A 318 -16.30 13.56 -13.74
C VAL A 318 -17.18 12.33 -13.99
N GLY A 319 -18.00 11.97 -13.01
CA GLY A 319 -18.89 10.80 -13.02
C GLY A 319 -18.14 9.47 -13.16
N SER A 320 -18.88 8.38 -13.34
CA SER A 320 -18.32 7.08 -13.69
C SER A 320 -17.72 7.03 -15.11
N ASP A 321 -18.02 8.03 -15.95
CA ASP A 321 -17.45 8.18 -17.30
C ASP A 321 -16.02 8.75 -17.29
N LEU A 322 -15.51 9.15 -16.11
CA LEU A 322 -14.15 9.67 -15.91
C LEU A 322 -13.78 10.84 -16.84
N LYS A 323 -14.70 11.81 -16.99
CA LYS A 323 -14.48 12.99 -17.84
C LYS A 323 -13.26 13.80 -17.39
N LYS A 324 -12.47 14.27 -18.36
CA LYS A 324 -11.31 15.13 -18.12
C LYS A 324 -11.73 16.55 -17.76
N LEU A 325 -10.99 17.20 -16.87
CA LEU A 325 -11.10 18.64 -16.61
C LEU A 325 -10.03 19.38 -17.42
N GLY A 326 -10.41 20.47 -18.10
CA GLY A 326 -9.53 21.23 -18.99
C GLY A 326 -9.68 20.82 -20.47
N PRO A 327 -8.79 21.30 -21.36
CA PRO A 327 -7.56 22.04 -21.08
C PRO A 327 -7.78 23.50 -20.66
N VAL A 328 -6.84 24.07 -19.88
CA VAL A 328 -6.78 25.48 -19.48
C VAL A 328 -5.33 25.97 -19.52
N GLY A 329 -5.08 27.18 -20.02
CA GLY A 329 -3.78 27.83 -19.92
C GLY A 329 -3.57 28.46 -18.55
N LEU A 330 -2.66 27.92 -17.74
CA LEU A 330 -2.31 28.42 -16.41
C LEU A 330 -1.01 29.21 -16.43
N MET A 331 -0.96 30.26 -15.61
CA MET A 331 0.30 30.95 -15.31
C MET A 331 1.15 30.13 -14.33
N ALA A 332 2.46 30.39 -14.28
CA ALA A 332 3.31 29.97 -13.17
C ALA A 332 2.68 30.42 -11.83
N GLY A 333 2.61 29.51 -10.87
CA GLY A 333 1.92 29.78 -9.60
C GLY A 333 1.48 28.54 -8.84
N GLU A 334 0.73 28.78 -7.78
CA GLU A 334 0.18 27.74 -6.91
C GLU A 334 -1.33 27.62 -7.14
N TYR A 335 -1.82 26.39 -7.15
CA TYR A 335 -3.21 26.05 -7.43
C TYR A 335 -3.70 24.95 -6.50
N LEU A 336 -5.02 24.92 -6.29
CA LEU A 336 -5.69 23.89 -5.50
C LEU A 336 -6.59 23.07 -6.41
N ILE A 337 -6.75 21.78 -6.12
CA ILE A 337 -7.69 20.90 -6.80
C ILE A 337 -8.61 20.31 -5.74
N LYS A 338 -9.92 20.41 -5.93
CA LYS A 338 -10.90 19.78 -5.06
C LYS A 338 -11.54 18.62 -5.79
N VAL A 339 -11.37 17.40 -5.29
CA VAL A 339 -12.05 16.20 -5.76
C VAL A 339 -13.21 15.93 -4.81
N THR A 340 -14.38 15.58 -5.34
CA THR A 340 -15.56 15.29 -4.51
C THR A 340 -16.18 13.96 -4.90
N LYS A 341 -16.84 13.31 -3.96
CA LYS A 341 -17.63 12.12 -4.21
C LYS A 341 -19.01 12.47 -4.75
N ASP A 342 -19.49 11.75 -5.77
CA ASP A 342 -20.89 11.77 -6.17
C ASP A 342 -21.67 10.63 -5.50
N SER A 343 -21.24 9.39 -5.72
CA SER A 343 -21.91 8.21 -5.19
C SER A 343 -20.96 7.02 -5.02
N GLY A 344 -21.36 6.07 -4.19
CA GLY A 344 -20.58 4.87 -3.88
C GLY A 344 -19.36 5.14 -3.00
N TYR A 345 -18.34 4.30 -3.15
CA TYR A 345 -17.05 4.39 -2.47
C TYR A 345 -15.98 3.63 -3.25
N GLY A 346 -14.71 4.00 -3.10
CA GLY A 346 -13.59 3.32 -3.77
C GLY A 346 -12.32 4.17 -3.80
N GLY A 347 -11.27 3.61 -4.41
CA GLY A 347 -10.08 4.37 -4.74
C GLY A 347 -10.25 5.14 -6.06
N TYR A 348 -9.56 6.26 -6.18
CA TYR A 348 -9.38 6.98 -7.43
C TYR A 348 -7.91 7.36 -7.63
N ARG A 349 -7.58 7.61 -8.90
CA ARG A 349 -6.32 8.20 -9.31
C ARG A 349 -6.58 9.46 -10.09
N MET A 350 -5.81 10.49 -9.81
CA MET A 350 -5.83 11.79 -10.46
C MET A 350 -4.45 12.06 -11.07
N LYS A 351 -4.39 12.41 -12.35
CA LYS A 351 -3.17 12.83 -13.03
C LYS A 351 -3.28 14.29 -13.46
N PRO A 352 -2.67 15.23 -12.74
CA PRO A 352 -2.48 16.61 -13.21
C PRO A 352 -1.48 16.59 -14.35
N ILE A 353 -1.91 16.88 -15.57
CA ILE A 353 -1.03 16.90 -16.74
C ILE A 353 -0.75 18.36 -17.07
N PHE A 354 0.54 18.69 -17.17
CA PHE A 354 1.01 20.03 -17.45
C PHE A 354 2.12 20.01 -18.49
N GLU A 355 1.95 20.82 -19.54
CA GLU A 355 2.93 21.05 -20.58
C GLU A 355 3.28 22.55 -20.58
N ALA A 356 4.50 22.87 -20.16
CA ALA A 356 5.02 24.24 -20.20
C ALA A 356 5.10 24.74 -21.64
N ASP A 357 4.88 26.04 -21.84
CA ASP A 357 5.11 26.65 -23.15
C ASP A 357 6.58 26.48 -23.57
N SER A 358 6.81 26.28 -24.87
CA SER A 358 8.16 26.09 -25.42
C SER A 358 8.90 27.41 -25.65
N TYR A 359 8.18 28.53 -25.61
CA TYR A 359 8.73 29.87 -25.74
C TYR A 359 9.00 30.47 -24.35
N GLU A 360 9.97 31.38 -24.26
CA GLU A 360 10.26 32.11 -23.03
C GLU A 360 9.19 33.19 -22.80
N ASN A 361 8.75 33.32 -21.55
CA ASN A 361 7.85 34.40 -21.19
C ASN A 361 8.59 35.74 -21.14
N ASP A 362 7.88 36.81 -21.42
CA ASP A 362 8.38 38.15 -21.19
C ASP A 362 8.27 38.55 -19.70
N SER A 363 8.77 39.73 -19.36
CA SER A 363 8.82 40.20 -17.98
C SER A 363 7.51 40.88 -17.57
N GLU A 364 6.70 40.16 -16.81
CA GLU A 364 5.45 40.64 -16.25
C GLU A 364 5.61 41.40 -14.90
N PRO A 365 4.78 42.42 -14.59
CA PRO A 365 3.63 42.91 -15.36
C PRO A 365 4.03 43.96 -16.42
N ASN A 366 3.62 43.77 -17.67
CA ASN A 366 3.88 44.70 -18.78
C ASN A 366 2.58 45.26 -19.43
N ASP A 367 1.41 45.04 -18.81
CA ASP A 367 0.05 45.24 -19.36
C ASP A 367 -0.30 46.67 -19.87
N ASN A 368 0.58 47.65 -19.67
CA ASN A 368 0.36 49.04 -20.09
C ASN A 368 1.65 49.72 -20.54
N SER A 369 1.51 50.79 -21.32
CA SER A 369 2.63 51.52 -21.94
C SER A 369 3.71 51.98 -20.96
N SER A 370 3.34 52.32 -19.71
CA SER A 370 4.31 52.77 -18.69
C SER A 370 5.20 51.65 -18.14
N LYS A 371 4.75 50.39 -18.28
CA LYS A 371 5.45 49.18 -17.82
C LYS A 371 6.05 48.36 -18.95
N ALA A 372 6.08 48.90 -20.16
CA ALA A 372 6.52 48.16 -21.35
C ALA A 372 7.89 47.47 -21.16
N SER A 373 7.93 46.19 -21.50
CA SER A 373 9.11 45.34 -21.55
C SER A 373 10.12 45.88 -22.56
N GLN A 374 11.42 45.78 -22.25
CA GLN A 374 12.45 46.31 -23.14
C GLN A 374 12.69 45.34 -24.30
N GLY A 375 12.37 45.78 -25.52
CA GLY A 375 12.67 45.07 -26.74
C GLY A 375 13.92 45.60 -27.44
N TYR A 376 14.43 44.83 -28.41
CA TYR A 376 15.53 45.24 -29.28
C TYR A 376 15.12 45.07 -30.75
N VAL A 377 15.55 46.01 -31.59
CA VAL A 377 15.28 45.93 -33.02
C VAL A 377 16.19 44.90 -33.68
N ASN A 378 15.66 44.25 -34.72
CA ASN A 378 16.29 43.21 -35.52
C ASN A 378 16.63 41.93 -34.74
N THR A 379 15.90 41.65 -33.65
CA THR A 379 15.96 40.41 -32.88
C THR A 379 14.56 39.87 -32.66
N TRP A 380 14.42 38.54 -32.58
CA TRP A 380 13.19 37.92 -32.11
C TRP A 380 13.08 38.08 -30.59
N LEU A 381 11.90 38.47 -30.15
CA LEU A 381 11.48 38.55 -28.75
C LEU A 381 10.36 37.53 -28.57
N GLU A 382 10.31 36.91 -27.40
CA GLU A 382 9.29 35.94 -27.03
C GLU A 382 8.46 36.52 -25.88
N GLY A 383 7.18 36.17 -25.84
CA GLY A 383 6.24 36.56 -24.80
C GLY A 383 5.04 35.63 -24.80
N HIS A 384 4.25 35.67 -23.74
CA HIS A 384 3.09 34.80 -23.58
C HIS A 384 1.79 35.59 -23.52
N LEU A 385 0.69 35.00 -23.97
CA LEU A 385 -0.64 35.59 -23.83
C LEU A 385 -1.68 34.51 -23.53
N GLY A 386 -2.68 34.87 -22.72
CA GLY A 386 -3.88 34.06 -22.47
C GLY A 386 -3.79 33.10 -21.29
N TYR A 387 -2.62 33.00 -20.65
CA TYR A 387 -2.47 32.26 -19.40
C TYR A 387 -3.17 32.97 -18.25
N THR A 388 -3.73 32.22 -17.30
CA THR A 388 -4.43 32.77 -16.13
C THR A 388 -4.00 32.14 -14.82
N ASN A 389 -4.00 32.93 -13.75
CA ASN A 389 -3.93 32.44 -12.36
C ASN A 389 -5.29 32.51 -11.65
N GLY A 390 -6.37 32.72 -12.42
CA GLY A 390 -7.73 32.94 -11.94
C GLY A 390 -8.03 34.37 -11.46
N TYR A 391 -7.04 35.13 -10.98
CA TYR A 391 -7.21 36.54 -10.62
C TYR A 391 -7.11 37.45 -11.84
N LYS A 392 -6.13 37.18 -12.70
CA LYS A 392 -5.92 37.86 -13.96
C LYS A 392 -5.69 36.85 -15.08
N THR A 393 -5.99 37.27 -16.29
CA THR A 393 -5.56 36.62 -17.52
C THR A 393 -4.68 37.62 -18.23
N ASP A 394 -3.49 37.20 -18.62
CA ASP A 394 -2.63 38.04 -19.44
C ASP A 394 -3.25 38.15 -20.83
N ASN A 395 -3.56 39.37 -21.25
CA ASN A 395 -4.19 39.65 -22.53
C ASN A 395 -3.45 40.72 -23.33
N THR A 396 -2.38 41.30 -22.81
CA THR A 396 -1.76 42.46 -23.44
C THR A 396 -0.32 42.62 -23.00
N ASP A 397 0.56 42.66 -24.00
CA ASP A 397 1.96 43.01 -23.80
C ASP A 397 2.31 44.34 -24.42
N TRP A 398 3.13 45.10 -23.72
CA TRP A 398 3.74 46.30 -24.26
C TRP A 398 5.26 46.13 -24.34
N TRP A 399 5.83 46.40 -25.50
CA TRP A 399 7.26 46.36 -25.76
C TRP A 399 7.78 47.74 -26.14
N ARG A 400 8.95 48.13 -25.62
CA ARG A 400 9.61 49.41 -25.90
C ARG A 400 10.88 49.22 -26.72
N PHE A 401 11.03 50.02 -27.77
CA PHE A 401 12.16 49.96 -28.71
C PHE A 401 12.80 51.32 -28.92
N GLN A 402 14.08 51.33 -29.29
CA GLN A 402 14.81 52.53 -29.68
C GLN A 402 15.18 52.45 -31.18
N ILE A 403 14.77 53.46 -31.94
CA ILE A 403 15.15 53.68 -33.34
C ILE A 403 16.28 54.71 -33.36
N SER A 404 17.44 54.36 -33.93
CA SER A 404 18.66 55.18 -33.77
C SER A 404 18.89 56.19 -34.89
N SER A 405 18.32 55.95 -36.07
CA SER A 405 18.34 56.88 -37.19
C SER A 405 17.00 56.87 -37.92
N LYS A 406 16.72 57.93 -38.68
CA LYS A 406 15.50 57.99 -39.50
C LYS A 406 15.49 56.83 -40.49
N GLY A 407 14.37 56.11 -40.60
CA GLY A 407 14.21 55.12 -41.65
C GLY A 407 12.98 54.23 -41.51
N LYS A 408 12.97 53.18 -42.33
CA LYS A 408 11.86 52.24 -42.49
C LYS A 408 11.78 51.28 -41.30
N VAL A 409 10.61 51.22 -40.67
CA VAL A 409 10.29 50.34 -39.54
C VAL A 409 9.04 49.53 -39.84
N SER A 410 9.10 48.23 -39.60
CA SER A 410 7.94 47.31 -39.58
C SER A 410 8.11 46.32 -38.42
N PHE A 411 7.07 45.57 -38.10
CA PHE A 411 7.17 44.49 -37.12
C PHE A 411 6.43 43.24 -37.58
N VAL A 412 6.96 42.08 -37.20
CA VAL A 412 6.39 40.75 -37.47
C VAL A 412 5.94 40.16 -36.15
N VAL A 413 4.73 39.60 -36.11
CA VAL A 413 4.23 38.84 -34.96
C VAL A 413 3.89 37.44 -35.43
N ARG A 414 4.37 36.43 -34.71
CA ARG A 414 4.08 35.01 -34.94
C ARG A 414 3.44 34.39 -33.70
N PRO A 415 2.12 34.14 -33.70
CA PRO A 415 1.45 33.36 -32.65
C PRO A 415 1.88 31.88 -32.69
N HIS A 416 1.93 31.23 -31.54
CA HIS A 416 2.21 29.80 -31.38
C HIS A 416 1.16 29.09 -30.52
N GLY A 417 1.16 27.76 -30.57
CA GLY A 417 0.25 26.93 -29.78
C GLY A 417 -1.22 27.18 -30.13
N LYS A 418 -2.04 27.45 -29.12
CA LYS A 418 -3.48 27.74 -29.27
C LYS A 418 -3.76 29.25 -29.34
N LEU A 419 -2.73 30.10 -29.34
CA LEU A 419 -2.90 31.55 -29.26
C LEU A 419 -3.45 32.12 -30.58
N SER A 420 -4.46 32.98 -30.46
CA SER A 420 -4.83 33.92 -31.50
C SER A 420 -4.52 35.33 -31.04
N VAL A 421 -3.63 36.01 -31.75
CA VAL A 421 -3.22 37.39 -31.47
C VAL A 421 -4.21 38.34 -32.15
N GLY A 422 -4.72 39.29 -31.37
CA GLY A 422 -5.63 40.33 -31.84
C GLY A 422 -4.93 41.49 -32.54
N TRP A 423 -5.34 42.71 -32.16
CA TRP A 423 -4.80 43.93 -32.74
C TRP A 423 -3.46 44.30 -32.12
N CYS A 424 -2.42 44.31 -32.96
CA CYS A 424 -1.12 44.85 -32.61
C CYS A 424 -1.00 46.30 -33.08
N TYR A 425 -0.32 47.14 -32.31
CA TYR A 425 -0.21 48.57 -32.56
C TYR A 425 1.21 49.06 -32.42
N LEU A 426 1.64 49.97 -33.29
CA LEU A 426 2.89 50.72 -33.18
C LEU A 426 2.58 52.14 -32.69
N TYR A 427 2.99 52.45 -31.47
CA TYR A 427 2.73 53.71 -30.78
C TYR A 427 3.95 54.64 -30.72
N ASP A 428 3.66 55.93 -30.49
CA ASP A 428 4.63 56.89 -29.98
C ASP A 428 5.24 56.48 -28.63
N SER A 429 6.26 57.22 -28.18
CA SER A 429 6.97 56.97 -26.92
C SER A 429 6.10 57.03 -25.67
N LYS A 430 4.89 57.58 -25.75
CA LYS A 430 3.96 57.73 -24.63
C LYS A 430 2.82 56.70 -24.67
N GLY A 431 2.70 55.92 -25.75
CA GLY A 431 1.53 55.06 -25.95
C GLY A 431 0.24 55.82 -26.21
N SER A 432 0.31 57.10 -26.61
CA SER A 432 -0.86 57.99 -26.72
C SER A 432 -1.46 58.02 -28.13
N SER A 433 -0.62 58.00 -29.16
CA SER A 433 -1.04 57.92 -30.57
C SER A 433 -0.34 56.76 -31.28
N TYR A 434 -1.07 55.98 -32.09
CA TYR A 434 -0.49 54.92 -32.90
C TYR A 434 -0.27 55.36 -34.35
N TYR A 435 0.87 54.96 -34.91
CA TYR A 435 1.23 55.14 -36.31
C TYR A 435 0.67 54.05 -37.22
N TYR A 436 0.45 52.86 -36.64
CA TYR A 436 -0.05 51.71 -37.38
C TYR A 436 -0.74 50.71 -36.45
N SER A 437 -1.67 49.94 -37.00
CA SER A 437 -2.33 48.83 -36.33
C SER A 437 -2.59 47.69 -37.30
N MET A 438 -2.44 46.45 -36.85
CA MET A 438 -2.83 45.26 -37.62
C MET A 438 -3.46 44.19 -36.74
N TYR A 439 -4.49 43.53 -37.24
CA TYR A 439 -4.99 42.29 -36.66
C TYR A 439 -4.16 41.11 -37.16
N VAL A 440 -3.66 40.25 -36.26
CA VAL A 440 -2.74 39.15 -36.61
C VAL A 440 -3.49 37.83 -36.88
N GLY A 441 -4.27 37.34 -35.92
CA GLY A 441 -4.93 36.04 -35.95
C GLY A 441 -4.03 34.92 -35.38
N ASP A 442 -4.15 33.73 -35.96
CA ASP A 442 -3.45 32.48 -35.55
C ASP A 442 -2.21 32.17 -36.41
N LYS A 443 -1.78 33.11 -37.27
CA LYS A 443 -0.65 32.94 -38.20
C LYS A 443 0.25 34.15 -38.19
N GLU A 444 1.51 33.93 -38.57
CA GLU A 444 2.49 35.01 -38.73
C GLU A 444 1.96 36.12 -39.63
N LYS A 445 2.17 37.36 -39.19
CA LYS A 445 1.84 38.55 -39.97
C LYS A 445 2.88 39.65 -39.79
N GLU A 446 3.19 40.33 -40.89
CA GLU A 446 4.05 41.52 -40.90
C GLU A 446 3.23 42.79 -41.09
N SER A 447 3.61 43.85 -40.36
CA SER A 447 3.03 45.18 -40.46
C SER A 447 3.42 45.88 -41.75
N GLU A 448 2.65 46.90 -42.15
CA GLU A 448 3.15 47.86 -43.12
C GLU A 448 4.43 48.55 -42.63
N VAL A 449 5.28 48.92 -43.58
CA VAL A 449 6.47 49.72 -43.33
C VAL A 449 6.07 51.18 -43.09
N LYS A 450 6.57 51.78 -42.00
CA LYS A 450 6.46 53.22 -41.71
C LYS A 450 7.84 53.85 -41.66
N GLU A 451 7.96 55.08 -42.16
CA GLU A 451 9.17 55.88 -41.92
C GLU A 451 9.06 56.58 -40.57
N LEU A 452 10.00 56.30 -39.67
CA LEU A 452 10.05 56.88 -38.34
C LEU A 452 11.31 57.72 -38.15
N GLU A 453 11.19 58.80 -37.38
CA GLU A 453 12.32 59.59 -36.91
C GLU A 453 13.04 58.86 -35.75
N PRO A 454 14.32 59.18 -35.44
CA PRO A 454 15.02 58.60 -34.30
C PRO A 454 14.26 58.87 -33.00
N GLY A 455 14.08 57.84 -32.17
CA GLY A 455 13.30 57.97 -30.95
C GLY A 455 12.89 56.65 -30.32
N THR A 456 12.15 56.76 -29.23
CA THR A 456 11.55 55.61 -28.53
C THR A 456 10.15 55.36 -29.06
N TYR A 457 9.80 54.10 -29.29
CA TYR A 457 8.49 53.67 -29.78
C TYR A 457 8.02 52.45 -29.01
N LEU A 458 6.71 52.22 -29.00
CA LEU A 458 6.11 51.07 -28.32
C LEU A 458 5.37 50.17 -29.31
N VAL A 459 5.46 48.85 -29.12
CA VAL A 459 4.58 47.88 -29.79
C VAL A 459 3.67 47.27 -28.73
N LYS A 460 2.36 47.35 -28.95
CA LYS A 460 1.36 46.66 -28.14
C LYS A 460 0.96 45.38 -28.87
N VAL A 461 1.01 44.23 -28.21
CA VAL A 461 0.48 42.95 -28.69
C VAL A 461 -0.73 42.62 -27.80
N THR A 462 -1.85 42.20 -28.39
CA THR A 462 -3.05 41.87 -27.60
C THR A 462 -3.56 40.49 -27.97
N ARG A 463 -4.20 39.82 -27.03
CA ARG A 463 -4.88 38.56 -27.26
C ARG A 463 -6.27 38.75 -27.88
N ASP A 464 -6.61 37.91 -28.87
CA ASP A 464 -7.99 37.75 -29.37
C ASP A 464 -8.65 36.49 -28.78
N GLY A 465 -7.89 35.38 -28.69
CA GLY A 465 -8.39 34.13 -28.15
C GLY A 465 -7.30 33.11 -27.81
N GLY A 466 -7.70 31.98 -27.22
CA GLY A 466 -6.78 30.87 -26.90
C GLY A 466 -5.74 31.21 -25.83
N TYR A 467 -4.58 30.56 -25.86
CA TYR A 467 -3.41 30.88 -25.04
C TYR A 467 -2.16 30.27 -25.68
N GLY A 468 -0.99 30.83 -25.42
CA GLY A 468 0.28 30.35 -25.95
C GLY A 468 1.34 31.44 -26.01
N GLY A 469 2.53 31.06 -26.45
CA GLY A 469 3.61 31.98 -26.79
C GLY A 469 3.39 32.72 -28.11
N TYR A 470 4.11 33.81 -28.30
CA TYR A 470 4.30 34.46 -29.58
C TYR A 470 5.73 34.96 -29.72
N GLU A 471 6.16 35.14 -30.96
CA GLU A 471 7.40 35.83 -31.28
C GLU A 471 7.11 37.20 -31.89
N LEU A 472 7.87 38.23 -31.50
CA LEU A 472 7.82 39.60 -32.03
C LEU A 472 9.19 39.98 -32.61
N TYR A 473 9.22 40.44 -33.86
CA TYR A 473 10.42 40.95 -34.51
C TYR A 473 10.19 42.37 -35.04
N VAL A 474 10.92 43.36 -34.51
CA VAL A 474 10.84 44.74 -35.00
C VAL A 474 11.99 45.04 -35.96
N LYS A 475 11.69 45.26 -37.24
CA LYS A 475 12.65 45.66 -38.28
C LYS A 475 12.89 47.16 -38.19
N GLY A 476 14.14 47.62 -38.16
CA GLY A 476 14.43 49.06 -38.17
C GLY A 476 15.92 49.42 -38.22
N PRO A 477 16.24 50.67 -38.58
CA PRO A 477 17.62 51.15 -38.66
C PRO A 477 18.25 51.28 -37.25
N GLY A 478 19.31 50.50 -37.04
CA GLY A 478 20.20 50.57 -35.87
C GLY A 478 19.97 49.52 -34.79
N GLY A 479 20.71 48.42 -34.83
CA GLY A 479 20.84 47.50 -33.70
C GLY A 479 21.96 47.95 -32.77
N VAL A 480 21.65 48.36 -31.55
CA VAL A 480 22.67 48.44 -30.49
C VAL A 480 22.94 47.01 -30.05
N THR A 481 24.19 46.56 -30.13
CA THR A 481 24.64 45.30 -29.54
C THR A 481 24.29 45.28 -28.05
N ARG A 482 23.73 44.16 -27.59
CA ARG A 482 23.36 43.89 -26.19
C ARG A 482 24.42 44.45 -25.22
N PRO A 483 24.09 45.36 -24.29
CA PRO A 483 25.00 45.68 -23.19
C PRO A 483 25.25 44.40 -22.38
N LYS A 484 26.52 44.03 -22.16
CA LYS A 484 26.86 42.98 -21.18
C LYS A 484 26.22 43.35 -19.83
N PRO A 485 25.37 42.50 -19.23
CA PRO A 485 24.79 42.80 -17.93
C PRO A 485 25.90 42.95 -16.87
N LYS A 486 25.83 44.01 -16.06
CA LYS A 486 26.70 44.18 -14.89
C LYS A 486 26.33 43.14 -13.82
N PRO A 487 27.30 42.66 -13.01
CA PRO A 487 27.06 41.62 -12.02
C PRO A 487 26.19 42.14 -10.88
N ILE A 488 25.03 41.52 -10.67
CA ILE A 488 24.25 41.65 -9.44
C ILE A 488 24.58 40.42 -8.57
N LYS A 489 24.86 40.64 -7.28
CA LYS A 489 25.17 39.58 -6.31
C LYS A 489 24.01 38.56 -6.25
N PRO A 490 24.30 37.24 -6.34
CA PRO A 490 23.26 36.23 -6.45
C PRO A 490 22.57 35.95 -5.10
N LYS A 491 21.24 36.02 -5.10
CA LYS A 491 20.38 35.19 -4.23
C LYS A 491 20.36 33.75 -4.78
N PRO A 492 20.01 32.73 -3.97
CA PRO A 492 20.16 31.33 -4.33
C PRO A 492 19.47 31.00 -5.66
N ILE A 493 20.24 30.47 -6.59
CA ILE A 493 19.82 30.16 -7.96
C ILE A 493 19.13 28.80 -7.94
N LYS A 494 17.82 28.76 -8.23
CA LYS A 494 17.17 27.55 -8.78
C LYS A 494 17.81 27.23 -10.14
N PRO A 495 17.97 25.96 -10.55
CA PRO A 495 18.66 25.60 -11.78
C PRO A 495 18.07 26.31 -13.00
N VAL A 496 18.86 27.18 -13.62
CA VAL A 496 18.57 27.74 -14.94
C VAL A 496 18.79 26.63 -15.97
N LYS A 497 17.73 26.22 -16.68
CA LYS A 497 17.91 25.49 -17.95
C LYS A 497 18.76 26.36 -18.88
N PRO A 498 19.87 25.86 -19.45
CA PRO A 498 20.63 26.62 -20.44
C PRO A 498 19.75 26.89 -21.68
N SER A 499 19.52 28.15 -21.99
CA SER A 499 18.84 28.65 -23.20
C SER A 499 19.69 28.46 -24.47
N GLY A 500 20.27 27.28 -24.66
CA GLY A 500 21.00 26.91 -25.85
C GLY A 500 21.14 25.41 -25.89
N GLY A 501 20.49 24.76 -26.86
CA GLY A 501 20.77 23.35 -27.14
C GLY A 501 22.27 23.12 -27.22
N LEU A 502 22.75 21.95 -26.79
CA LEU A 502 24.18 21.61 -26.68
C LEU A 502 24.86 21.69 -28.06
N SER A 503 25.18 22.89 -28.52
CA SER A 503 25.59 23.18 -29.88
C SER A 503 26.55 24.37 -29.87
N GLY A 504 27.30 24.54 -30.94
CA GLY A 504 28.24 25.65 -31.04
C GLY A 504 28.90 25.75 -32.39
N TYR A 505 29.82 26.71 -32.51
CA TYR A 505 30.64 26.94 -33.68
C TYR A 505 32.11 27.03 -33.27
N LEU A 506 32.99 26.41 -34.06
CA LEU A 506 34.44 26.37 -33.88
C LEU A 506 35.15 26.69 -35.20
N ASP A 507 36.26 27.42 -35.11
CA ASP A 507 37.10 27.84 -36.23
C ASP A 507 38.58 27.96 -35.80
N SER A 508 39.42 28.58 -36.63
CA SER A 508 40.85 28.77 -36.33
C SER A 508 41.14 29.75 -35.17
N GLN A 509 40.18 30.59 -34.78
CA GLN A 509 40.30 31.53 -33.65
C GLN A 509 39.64 30.99 -32.38
N LYS A 510 38.72 30.03 -32.51
CA LYS A 510 38.00 29.39 -31.42
C LYS A 510 38.06 27.86 -31.57
N ASP A 511 39.07 27.28 -30.93
CA ASP A 511 39.37 25.85 -31.01
C ASP A 511 38.65 24.98 -29.97
N LYS A 512 38.02 25.58 -28.95
CA LYS A 512 37.22 24.84 -27.96
C LYS A 512 35.99 25.57 -27.44
N VAL A 513 35.05 24.81 -26.90
CA VAL A 513 33.89 25.33 -26.15
C VAL A 513 33.48 24.39 -25.02
N TRP A 514 32.95 24.97 -23.96
CA TRP A 514 32.39 24.25 -22.81
C TRP A 514 30.86 24.39 -22.80
N LEU A 515 30.17 23.27 -22.67
CA LEU A 515 28.71 23.21 -22.59
C LEU A 515 28.29 22.61 -21.25
N ARG A 516 27.23 23.12 -20.63
CA ARG A 516 26.67 22.59 -19.37
C ARG A 516 25.55 21.60 -19.69
N TYR A 517 25.51 20.48 -19.00
CA TYR A 517 24.44 19.49 -19.08
C TYR A 517 23.92 19.19 -17.67
N ASP A 518 22.64 19.43 -17.43
CA ASP A 518 21.97 19.12 -16.17
C ASP A 518 21.07 17.90 -16.35
N LEU A 519 21.25 16.89 -15.50
CA LEU A 519 20.51 15.64 -15.50
C LEU A 519 19.62 15.58 -14.24
N SER A 520 18.31 15.38 -14.42
CA SER A 520 17.32 15.48 -13.34
C SER A 520 17.23 14.23 -12.45
N GLN A 521 17.60 13.07 -12.97
CA GLN A 521 17.57 11.79 -12.28
C GLN A 521 18.63 10.86 -12.88
N ASP A 522 19.03 9.84 -12.12
CA ASP A 522 19.99 8.84 -12.56
C ASP A 522 19.55 8.21 -13.89
N ALA A 523 20.48 8.15 -14.85
CA ALA A 523 20.16 7.72 -16.21
C ALA A 523 21.39 7.26 -17.01
N GLU A 524 21.15 6.39 -17.98
CA GLU A 524 22.08 6.17 -19.08
C GLU A 524 21.98 7.33 -20.06
N VAL A 525 23.11 7.96 -20.38
CA VAL A 525 23.17 9.09 -21.32
C VAL A 525 24.11 8.77 -22.47
N THR A 526 23.61 8.91 -23.69
CA THR A 526 24.41 8.93 -24.92
C THR A 526 24.31 10.30 -25.57
N PHE A 527 25.45 10.95 -25.82
CA PHE A 527 25.51 12.23 -26.49
C PHE A 527 25.79 12.02 -27.99
N HIS A 528 24.78 12.24 -28.82
CA HIS A 528 24.89 12.13 -30.27
C HIS A 528 25.51 13.37 -30.87
N ILE A 529 26.64 13.25 -31.58
CA ILE A 529 27.45 14.40 -32.01
C ILE A 529 27.45 14.50 -33.53
N SER A 530 27.08 15.69 -34.03
CA SER A 530 27.04 16.01 -35.45
C SER A 530 27.78 17.30 -35.75
N THR A 531 28.43 17.37 -36.91
CA THR A 531 29.15 18.57 -37.38
C THR A 531 28.64 19.01 -38.75
N SER A 532 28.91 20.27 -39.10
CA SER A 532 28.57 20.88 -40.39
C SER A 532 29.80 21.54 -41.02
N GLY A 533 29.78 21.71 -42.35
CA GLY A 533 30.91 22.28 -43.09
C GLY A 533 32.08 21.31 -43.19
N ASP A 534 33.31 21.84 -43.09
CA ASP A 534 34.54 21.04 -43.07
C ASP A 534 35.06 20.76 -41.64
N LEU A 535 34.29 21.14 -40.61
CA LEU A 535 34.66 20.96 -39.20
C LEU A 535 34.88 19.48 -38.85
N SER A 536 36.07 19.19 -38.33
CA SER A 536 36.43 17.93 -37.69
C SER A 536 36.71 18.17 -36.21
N LEU A 537 35.98 17.48 -35.35
CA LEU A 537 36.16 17.56 -33.90
C LEU A 537 37.29 16.63 -33.44
N GLY A 538 38.04 17.08 -32.44
CA GLY A 538 38.99 16.27 -31.71
C GLY A 538 38.29 15.43 -30.65
N TYR A 539 38.83 15.45 -29.44
CA TYR A 539 38.16 14.82 -28.30
C TYR A 539 37.02 15.69 -27.77
N VAL A 540 35.89 15.04 -27.51
CA VAL A 540 34.83 15.56 -26.64
C VAL A 540 34.92 14.84 -25.31
N TYR A 541 35.02 15.61 -24.23
CA TYR A 541 35.15 15.11 -22.86
C TYR A 541 33.90 15.45 -22.06
N LEU A 542 33.35 14.47 -21.35
CA LEU A 542 32.35 14.68 -20.30
C LEU A 542 33.06 14.85 -18.98
N TYR A 543 32.91 16.01 -18.35
CA TYR A 543 33.51 16.41 -17.09
C TYR A 543 32.52 16.42 -15.93
N ARG A 544 33.09 16.22 -14.74
CA ARG A 544 32.45 16.50 -13.44
C ARG A 544 31.95 17.94 -13.35
N SER A 545 31.10 18.20 -12.36
CA SER A 545 30.51 19.51 -12.09
C SER A 545 31.53 20.66 -11.92
N ASP A 546 32.73 20.35 -11.42
CA ASP A 546 33.82 21.29 -11.17
C ASP A 546 34.83 21.47 -12.34
N LYS A 547 34.68 20.70 -13.42
CA LYS A 547 35.60 20.66 -14.59
C LYS A 547 37.03 20.21 -14.29
N THR A 548 37.32 19.59 -13.15
CA THR A 548 38.68 19.21 -12.78
C THR A 548 39.12 17.88 -13.40
N SER A 549 38.19 16.98 -13.69
CA SER A 549 38.46 15.67 -14.28
C SER A 549 37.31 15.21 -15.17
N TYR A 550 37.64 14.51 -16.26
CA TYR A 550 36.64 13.94 -17.15
C TYR A 550 36.24 12.53 -16.70
N ILE A 551 34.94 12.25 -16.83
CA ILE A 551 34.28 10.97 -16.56
C ILE A 551 34.42 10.05 -17.77
N SER A 552 34.23 10.60 -18.98
CA SER A 552 34.31 9.86 -20.23
C SER A 552 34.79 10.78 -21.37
N SER A 553 35.30 10.19 -22.45
CA SER A 553 35.73 10.95 -23.63
C SER A 553 35.64 10.14 -24.91
N VAL A 554 35.51 10.84 -26.04
CA VAL A 554 35.53 10.22 -27.38
C VAL A 554 36.23 11.12 -28.37
N TYR A 555 37.07 10.55 -29.25
CA TYR A 555 37.57 11.25 -30.42
C TYR A 555 36.52 11.21 -31.54
N VAL A 556 35.94 12.37 -31.87
CA VAL A 556 34.75 12.45 -32.73
C VAL A 556 35.09 12.40 -34.23
N GLY A 557 36.10 13.15 -34.67
CA GLY A 557 36.34 13.36 -36.11
C GLY A 557 35.11 14.00 -36.78
N GLN A 558 34.48 13.27 -37.70
CA GLN A 558 33.25 13.68 -38.40
C GLN A 558 32.00 12.86 -38.02
N GLY A 559 32.06 11.96 -37.01
CA GLY A 559 30.85 11.22 -36.61
C GLY A 559 31.05 10.07 -35.61
N LYS A 560 31.21 10.40 -34.32
CA LYS A 560 31.09 9.44 -33.22
C LYS A 560 30.36 10.06 -32.04
N ASP A 561 29.63 9.23 -31.32
CA ASP A 561 28.87 9.61 -30.13
C ASP A 561 29.68 9.36 -28.85
N LEU A 562 29.38 10.13 -27.80
CA LEU A 562 29.95 9.93 -26.48
C LEU A 562 28.96 9.17 -25.59
N GLY A 563 29.36 7.99 -25.13
CA GLY A 563 28.54 7.11 -24.29
C GLY A 563 28.21 5.78 -24.97
N PRO A 564 27.29 4.99 -24.40
CA PRO A 564 26.47 5.31 -23.22
C PRO A 564 27.28 5.42 -21.92
N VAL A 565 26.82 6.27 -20.98
CA VAL A 565 27.40 6.44 -19.64
C VAL A 565 26.28 6.50 -18.60
N GLY A 566 26.35 5.72 -17.53
CA GLY A 566 25.45 5.81 -16.38
C GLY A 566 25.83 6.98 -15.47
N LEU A 567 25.02 8.04 -15.46
CA LEU A 567 25.26 9.25 -14.68
C LEU A 567 24.25 9.39 -13.55
N LYS A 568 24.72 9.80 -12.36
CA LYS A 568 23.86 10.24 -11.26
C LYS A 568 23.13 11.54 -11.65
N ARG A 569 22.03 11.86 -10.98
CA ARG A 569 21.41 13.19 -11.09
C ARG A 569 22.44 14.27 -10.73
N GLY A 570 22.54 15.33 -11.53
CA GLY A 570 23.53 16.36 -11.28
C GLY A 570 23.89 17.21 -12.48
N THR A 571 24.91 18.04 -12.30
CA THR A 571 25.43 18.94 -13.33
C THR A 571 26.77 18.44 -13.84
N TYR A 572 26.89 18.38 -15.17
CA TYR A 572 28.07 17.94 -15.90
C TYR A 572 28.48 18.98 -16.95
N TRP A 573 29.70 18.84 -17.46
CA TRP A 573 30.21 19.72 -18.51
C TRP A 573 30.79 18.95 -19.70
N LEU A 574 30.49 19.38 -20.92
CA LEU A 574 31.13 18.86 -22.13
C LEU A 574 32.21 19.84 -22.60
N GLU A 575 33.45 19.39 -22.71
CA GLU A 575 34.51 20.11 -23.42
C GLU A 575 34.59 19.60 -24.85
N VAL A 576 34.28 20.46 -25.82
CA VAL A 576 34.27 20.13 -27.25
C VAL A 576 35.46 20.79 -27.91
N ASN A 577 36.41 19.99 -28.39
CA ASN A 577 37.63 20.47 -29.02
C ASN A 577 37.60 20.31 -30.54
N ARG A 578 38.16 21.28 -31.25
CA ARG A 578 38.37 21.26 -32.70
C ARG A 578 39.68 20.53 -33.02
N SER A 579 39.64 19.66 -34.03
CA SER A 579 40.84 19.06 -34.63
C SER A 579 41.25 19.83 -35.89
N SER A 580 40.32 20.07 -36.81
CA SER A 580 40.57 20.84 -38.05
C SER A 580 39.25 21.40 -38.65
N GLY A 581 39.33 22.15 -39.77
CA GLY A 581 38.16 22.73 -40.45
C GLY A 581 37.53 23.93 -39.73
N SER A 582 36.33 24.37 -40.12
CA SER A 582 35.51 25.37 -39.42
C SER A 582 34.02 25.08 -39.64
N GLY A 583 33.18 25.31 -38.63
CA GLY A 583 31.76 25.00 -38.77
C GLY A 583 31.01 24.92 -37.45
N SER A 584 29.72 24.63 -37.56
CA SER A 584 28.86 24.36 -36.41
C SER A 584 28.88 22.88 -36.02
N PHE A 585 28.60 22.59 -34.76
CA PHE A 585 28.32 21.26 -34.25
C PHE A 585 27.04 21.28 -33.40
N SER A 586 26.38 20.13 -33.29
CA SER A 586 25.24 19.90 -32.41
C SER A 586 25.40 18.58 -31.69
N ILE A 587 25.10 18.59 -30.39
CA ILE A 587 25.09 17.45 -29.50
C ILE A 587 23.65 17.26 -29.03
N ARG A 588 23.12 16.05 -29.23
CA ARG A 588 21.79 15.68 -28.77
C ARG A 588 21.93 14.54 -27.75
N PRO A 589 21.57 14.75 -26.47
CA PRO A 589 21.56 13.66 -25.51
C PRO A 589 20.33 12.78 -25.76
N THR A 590 20.53 11.47 -25.73
CA THR A 590 19.49 10.46 -25.55
C THR A 590 19.63 9.95 -24.13
N VAL A 591 18.53 9.99 -23.38
CA VAL A 591 18.48 9.61 -21.96
C VAL A 591 17.59 8.38 -21.84
N VAL A 592 18.11 7.32 -21.24
CA VAL A 592 17.36 6.11 -20.90
C VAL A 592 17.36 5.98 -19.38
N TYR A 593 16.17 6.10 -18.79
CA TYR A 593 15.99 5.98 -17.35
C TYR A 593 15.95 4.51 -16.93
N PRO A 594 16.44 4.17 -15.71
CA PRO A 594 16.32 2.83 -15.15
C PRO A 594 14.86 2.38 -15.02
N SER A 595 14.63 1.06 -15.06
CA SER A 595 13.27 0.49 -15.03
C SER A 595 12.58 0.59 -13.67
N PHE A 596 13.33 0.86 -12.61
CA PHE A 596 12.88 0.89 -11.22
C PHE A 596 13.15 2.26 -10.59
N SER A 597 12.43 2.61 -9.54
CA SER A 597 12.70 3.83 -8.77
C SER A 597 14.01 3.72 -8.00
N GLY A 598 14.62 4.87 -7.72
CA GLY A 598 15.86 4.94 -6.95
C GLY A 598 15.58 5.05 -5.46
N GLU A 599 16.50 4.52 -4.68
CA GLU A 599 16.59 4.68 -3.24
C GLU A 599 17.18 6.05 -2.86
N LYS A 600 17.21 6.32 -1.55
CA LYS A 600 17.83 7.54 -1.05
C LYS A 600 19.31 7.32 -0.79
N GLU A 601 20.09 7.79 -1.74
CA GLU A 601 21.55 7.90 -1.58
C GLU A 601 21.97 8.94 -0.52
N ASN A 602 23.03 8.70 0.27
CA ASN A 602 23.96 7.57 0.22
C ASN A 602 23.64 6.49 1.27
N ASN A 603 23.66 5.20 0.88
CA ASN A 603 23.38 4.06 1.77
C ASN A 603 24.51 3.00 1.77
N ASP A 604 25.69 3.28 1.23
CA ASP A 604 26.80 2.31 1.03
C ASP A 604 27.47 1.80 2.33
N SER A 605 26.88 2.04 3.50
CA SER A 605 27.38 1.54 4.78
C SER A 605 26.26 1.09 5.71
N VAL A 606 26.60 0.21 6.65
CA VAL A 606 25.68 -0.33 7.65
C VAL A 606 24.94 0.77 8.43
N GLU A 607 25.64 1.86 8.77
CA GLU A 607 25.07 2.99 9.51
C GLU A 607 24.06 3.80 8.69
N LYS A 608 24.18 3.74 7.37
CA LYS A 608 23.33 4.46 6.41
C LYS A 608 22.27 3.56 5.77
N ALA A 609 22.21 2.29 6.17
CA ALA A 609 21.28 1.32 5.62
C ALA A 609 19.83 1.83 5.64
N ILE A 610 19.16 1.73 4.50
CA ILE A 610 17.78 2.18 4.34
C ILE A 610 16.83 1.17 4.97
N ILE A 611 15.81 1.64 5.69
CA ILE A 611 14.76 0.77 6.22
C ILE A 611 13.90 0.29 5.04
N GLY A 612 14.06 -0.99 4.70
CA GLY A 612 13.25 -1.70 3.72
C GLY A 612 12.01 -2.32 4.36
N LYS A 613 11.12 -2.82 3.50
CA LYS A 613 9.92 -3.56 3.91
C LYS A 613 10.02 -5.03 3.49
N ILE A 614 9.30 -5.88 4.21
CA ILE A 614 8.92 -7.19 3.68
C ILE A 614 8.11 -6.96 2.40
N GLY A 615 8.49 -7.66 1.33
CA GLY A 615 8.03 -7.39 -0.04
C GLY A 615 9.05 -6.59 -0.86
N TYR A 616 8.55 -5.78 -1.80
CA TYR A 616 9.37 -5.11 -2.82
C TYR A 616 10.07 -3.83 -2.33
N ASN A 617 11.35 -3.72 -2.61
CA ASN A 617 12.22 -2.57 -2.40
C ASN A 617 12.94 -2.28 -3.73
N GLU A 618 13.16 -1.01 -4.07
CA GLU A 618 13.77 -0.61 -5.35
C GLU A 618 14.97 0.29 -5.11
N GLY A 619 15.97 0.15 -5.96
CA GLY A 619 17.23 0.87 -5.85
C GLY A 619 18.02 0.92 -7.16
N HIS A 620 19.03 1.76 -7.22
CA HIS A 620 19.91 2.00 -8.36
C HIS A 620 21.34 1.63 -7.96
N LEU A 621 22.10 1.05 -8.91
CA LEU A 621 23.53 0.76 -8.72
C LEU A 621 24.33 1.18 -9.94
N GLY A 622 25.57 1.62 -9.73
CA GLY A 622 26.57 1.84 -10.78
C GLY A 622 26.53 3.19 -11.46
N TYR A 623 25.63 4.09 -11.07
CA TYR A 623 25.60 5.46 -11.57
C TYR A 623 26.73 6.30 -10.94
N THR A 624 27.35 7.19 -11.72
CA THR A 624 28.46 8.04 -11.24
C THR A 624 28.24 9.53 -11.46
N ASP A 625 28.67 10.37 -10.52
CA ASP A 625 28.84 11.81 -10.71
C ASP A 625 30.29 12.19 -11.11
N GLY A 626 31.12 11.16 -11.25
CA GLY A 626 32.55 11.23 -11.50
C GLY A 626 33.40 11.33 -10.25
N TYR A 627 32.88 11.75 -9.09
CA TYR A 627 33.59 11.67 -7.82
C TYR A 627 33.48 10.28 -7.23
N GLU A 628 32.25 9.78 -7.20
CA GLU A 628 31.91 8.48 -6.64
C GLU A 628 31.03 7.72 -7.65
N THR A 629 31.19 6.41 -7.64
CA THR A 629 30.24 5.49 -8.28
C THR A 629 29.53 4.83 -7.12
N ASP A 630 28.21 4.75 -7.22
CA ASP A 630 27.44 3.95 -6.27
C ASP A 630 27.67 2.46 -6.60
N GLU A 631 28.29 1.76 -5.65
CA GLU A 631 28.82 0.40 -5.85
C GLU A 631 28.11 -0.64 -4.98
N LYS A 632 27.39 -0.21 -3.95
CA LYS A 632 26.67 -1.12 -3.06
C LYS A 632 25.54 -0.41 -2.32
N ASP A 633 24.51 -1.19 -1.99
CA ASP A 633 23.41 -0.75 -1.16
C ASP A 633 23.29 -1.57 0.12
N TRP A 634 22.93 -0.90 1.21
CA TRP A 634 22.53 -1.56 2.44
C TRP A 634 21.04 -1.33 2.74
N TRP A 635 20.32 -2.44 2.94
CA TRP A 635 18.92 -2.46 3.37
C TRP A 635 18.80 -3.05 4.76
N ARG A 636 17.90 -2.51 5.59
CA ARG A 636 17.56 -2.99 6.93
C ARG A 636 16.11 -3.42 6.97
N PHE A 637 15.81 -4.61 7.49
CA PHE A 637 14.43 -5.08 7.66
C PHE A 637 14.24 -5.77 9.01
N LYS A 638 12.98 -5.92 9.43
CA LYS A 638 12.60 -6.57 10.68
C LYS A 638 11.54 -7.64 10.42
N ILE A 639 11.65 -8.76 11.14
CA ILE A 639 10.59 -9.77 11.26
C ILE A 639 10.16 -9.86 12.72
N ASP A 640 8.85 -9.96 12.98
CA ASP A 640 8.30 -9.92 14.33
C ASP A 640 8.19 -11.30 15.00
N GLU A 641 8.23 -12.36 14.20
CA GLU A 641 8.20 -13.76 14.64
C GLU A 641 9.29 -14.54 13.90
N ASP A 642 9.67 -15.70 14.43
CA ASP A 642 10.61 -16.57 13.72
C ASP A 642 10.00 -17.02 12.39
N GLY A 643 10.84 -17.19 11.38
CA GLY A 643 10.36 -17.63 10.08
C GLY A 643 11.43 -17.76 9.04
N GLU A 644 11.01 -18.21 7.87
CA GLU A 644 11.87 -18.38 6.72
C GLU A 644 11.92 -17.08 5.90
N VAL A 645 13.14 -16.59 5.63
CA VAL A 645 13.39 -15.46 4.74
C VAL A 645 14.08 -15.93 3.46
N SER A 646 13.48 -15.57 2.33
CA SER A 646 14.07 -15.68 1.00
C SER A 646 14.14 -14.30 0.33
N ILE A 647 15.00 -14.17 -0.66
CA ILE A 647 15.10 -12.96 -1.50
C ILE A 647 14.98 -13.30 -2.98
N GLN A 648 14.48 -12.35 -3.77
CA GLN A 648 14.40 -12.44 -5.22
C GLN A 648 14.69 -11.08 -5.84
N PHE A 649 15.33 -11.08 -7.01
CA PHE A 649 15.70 -9.85 -7.72
C PHE A 649 15.13 -9.79 -9.14
N GLU A 650 14.66 -8.60 -9.50
CA GLU A 650 14.56 -8.13 -10.88
C GLU A 650 15.57 -6.99 -11.07
N MET A 651 16.25 -6.92 -12.22
CA MET A 651 17.24 -5.86 -12.48
C MET A 651 17.32 -5.50 -13.97
N ASP A 652 17.79 -4.28 -14.25
CA ASP A 652 18.08 -3.83 -15.60
C ASP A 652 19.17 -4.67 -16.27
N LYS A 653 19.11 -4.79 -17.61
CA LYS A 653 20.08 -5.62 -18.36
C LYS A 653 21.50 -5.06 -18.36
N THR A 654 21.64 -3.76 -18.08
CA THR A 654 22.92 -3.05 -18.00
C THR A 654 23.57 -3.20 -16.63
N LEU A 655 22.85 -3.68 -15.60
CA LEU A 655 23.37 -3.91 -14.26
C LEU A 655 23.87 -5.35 -14.10
N SER A 656 25.07 -5.51 -13.53
CA SER A 656 25.59 -6.80 -13.09
C SER A 656 25.87 -6.73 -11.60
N MET A 657 25.27 -7.65 -10.85
CA MET A 657 25.46 -7.81 -9.40
C MET A 657 26.45 -8.94 -9.12
N SER A 658 26.99 -9.00 -7.91
CA SER A 658 27.82 -10.11 -7.41
C SER A 658 27.08 -10.89 -6.33
N TYR A 659 27.70 -11.06 -5.16
CA TYR A 659 27.08 -11.66 -4.00
C TYR A 659 26.19 -10.64 -3.29
N VAL A 660 25.01 -11.10 -2.93
CA VAL A 660 24.13 -10.44 -1.96
C VAL A 660 24.29 -11.15 -0.64
N TYR A 661 24.47 -10.40 0.44
CA TYR A 661 24.75 -10.93 1.76
C TYR A 661 23.63 -10.55 2.73
N LEU A 662 23.12 -11.53 3.46
CA LEU A 662 22.25 -11.32 4.61
C LEU A 662 23.12 -11.23 5.86
N TYR A 663 23.08 -10.11 6.55
CA TYR A 663 23.87 -9.80 7.74
C TYR A 663 23.03 -9.78 9.01
N ARG A 664 23.73 -9.98 10.14
CA ARG A 664 23.25 -9.64 11.47
C ARG A 664 22.92 -8.16 11.57
N LYS A 665 22.15 -7.76 12.60
CA LYS A 665 21.68 -6.37 12.80
C LYS A 665 22.78 -5.30 12.86
N ASP A 666 23.98 -5.68 13.26
CA ASP A 666 25.17 -4.82 13.42
C ASP A 666 26.07 -4.81 12.19
N GLY A 667 25.83 -5.68 11.21
CA GLY A 667 26.62 -5.78 9.99
C GLY A 667 28.03 -6.36 10.19
N ASP A 668 28.33 -6.99 11.34
CA ASP A 668 29.67 -7.48 11.67
C ASP A 668 30.04 -8.79 10.94
N SER A 669 29.04 -9.59 10.58
CA SER A 669 29.17 -10.89 9.92
C SER A 669 27.90 -11.24 9.16
N TYR A 670 28.06 -11.87 8.00
CA TYR A 670 26.93 -12.36 7.23
C TYR A 670 26.46 -13.73 7.75
N ILE A 671 25.14 -13.90 7.78
CA ILE A 671 24.43 -15.15 8.09
C ILE A 671 24.38 -16.04 6.85
N SER A 672 24.12 -15.43 5.68
CA SER A 672 24.03 -16.12 4.40
C SER A 672 24.49 -15.24 3.25
N SER A 673 24.82 -15.84 2.11
CA SER A 673 25.25 -15.15 0.91
C SER A 673 24.77 -15.87 -0.35
N TRP A 674 24.40 -15.12 -1.37
CA TRP A 674 23.92 -15.68 -2.63
C TRP A 674 24.54 -14.95 -3.82
N TYR A 675 25.03 -15.73 -4.80
CA TYR A 675 25.45 -15.17 -6.07
C TYR A 675 24.22 -14.96 -6.98
N VAL A 676 23.98 -13.72 -7.40
CA VAL A 676 22.84 -13.34 -8.26
C VAL A 676 23.26 -13.24 -9.74
N GLU A 677 23.23 -14.36 -10.49
CA GLU A 677 23.48 -14.40 -11.96
C GLU A 677 22.19 -14.48 -12.80
N GLN A 678 21.10 -14.93 -12.18
CA GLN A 678 19.89 -15.36 -12.87
C GLN A 678 18.70 -14.55 -12.39
N LYS A 679 17.96 -13.99 -13.35
CA LYS A 679 16.72 -13.25 -13.09
C LYS A 679 15.63 -14.18 -12.56
N ASP A 680 14.79 -13.66 -11.68
CA ASP A 680 13.56 -14.29 -11.17
C ASP A 680 13.76 -15.57 -10.34
N LYS A 681 14.99 -15.87 -9.90
CA LYS A 681 15.26 -16.98 -8.98
C LYS A 681 15.09 -16.54 -7.52
N GLU A 682 14.42 -17.38 -6.74
CA GLU A 682 14.36 -17.24 -5.28
C GLU A 682 15.64 -17.79 -4.64
N PHE A 683 16.21 -17.03 -3.70
CA PHE A 683 17.42 -17.34 -2.94
C PHE A 683 17.08 -17.46 -1.45
N GLY A 684 17.46 -18.58 -0.83
CA GLY A 684 16.97 -18.97 0.49
C GLY A 684 16.26 -20.33 0.41
N PRO A 685 15.37 -20.65 1.38
CA PRO A 685 15.07 -19.88 2.59
C PRO A 685 16.20 -19.94 3.63
N VAL A 686 16.22 -18.96 4.55
CA VAL A 686 17.04 -18.95 5.78
C VAL A 686 16.09 -18.84 6.97
N GLY A 687 16.19 -19.76 7.93
CA GLY A 687 15.43 -19.69 9.18
C GLY A 687 16.00 -18.63 10.11
N LEU A 688 15.28 -17.52 10.27
CA LEU A 688 15.68 -16.39 11.10
C LEU A 688 14.81 -16.28 12.35
N LYS A 689 15.42 -15.94 13.49
CA LYS A 689 14.70 -15.56 14.71
C LYS A 689 13.99 -14.21 14.53
N ALA A 690 12.97 -13.92 15.32
CA ALA A 690 12.38 -12.59 15.39
C ALA A 690 13.46 -11.52 15.68
N GLY A 691 13.56 -10.49 14.83
CA GLY A 691 14.68 -9.56 14.94
C GLY A 691 14.87 -8.67 13.72
N GLU A 692 15.92 -7.85 13.80
CA GLU A 692 16.37 -6.97 12.73
C GLU A 692 17.57 -7.56 12.00
N TYR A 693 17.62 -7.36 10.69
CA TYR A 693 18.63 -7.91 9.80
C TYR A 693 19.01 -6.90 8.72
N LEU A 694 20.15 -7.13 8.07
CA LEU A 694 20.69 -6.28 7.02
C LEU A 694 20.89 -7.07 5.74
N ILE A 695 20.73 -6.43 4.58
CA ILE A 695 21.06 -6.99 3.27
C ILE A 695 22.05 -6.05 2.59
N GLU A 696 23.22 -6.55 2.23
CA GLU A 696 24.20 -5.85 1.39
C GLU A 696 24.07 -6.35 -0.05
N ILE A 697 23.85 -5.42 -0.96
CA ILE A 697 23.73 -5.67 -2.40
C ILE A 697 24.98 -5.10 -3.06
N ASN A 698 25.80 -5.95 -3.68
CA ASN A 698 27.05 -5.54 -4.29
C ASN A 698 27.00 -5.57 -5.82
N ARG A 699 27.42 -4.47 -6.44
CA ARG A 699 27.65 -4.40 -7.88
C ARG A 699 28.92 -5.13 -8.29
N SER A 700 28.89 -5.83 -9.43
CA SER A 700 30.07 -6.41 -10.09
C SER A 700 30.46 -5.67 -11.38
N GLY A 701 29.51 -4.94 -11.99
CA GLY A 701 29.76 -4.13 -13.17
C GLY A 701 28.50 -3.47 -13.72
N GLY A 702 28.67 -2.61 -14.73
CA GLY A 702 27.54 -1.96 -15.41
C GLY A 702 26.84 -0.88 -14.58
N TYR A 703 25.57 -0.63 -14.83
CA TYR A 703 24.72 0.28 -14.05
C TYR A 703 23.24 -0.02 -14.34
N GLY A 704 22.33 0.33 -13.44
CA GLY A 704 20.89 0.19 -13.66
C GLY A 704 20.08 0.12 -12.38
N GLY A 705 18.76 0.03 -12.52
CA GLY A 705 17.86 -0.21 -11.38
C GLY A 705 17.71 -1.69 -11.06
N TYR A 706 17.37 -1.98 -9.81
CA TYR A 706 16.93 -3.29 -9.34
C TYR A 706 15.68 -3.17 -8.45
N LYS A 707 15.00 -4.29 -8.30
CA LYS A 707 13.88 -4.50 -7.38
C LYS A 707 14.16 -5.76 -6.56
N LEU A 708 14.41 -5.58 -5.26
CA LEU A 708 14.57 -6.61 -4.24
C LEU A 708 13.22 -6.98 -3.64
N ASN A 709 12.82 -8.25 -3.73
CA ASN A 709 11.67 -8.79 -3.02
C ASN A 709 12.15 -9.60 -1.80
N ILE A 710 11.87 -9.12 -0.59
CA ILE A 710 12.12 -9.85 0.66
C ILE A 710 10.87 -10.67 0.99
N ILE A 711 10.98 -11.98 0.87
CA ILE A 711 9.87 -12.92 1.08
C ILE A 711 10.02 -13.51 2.48
N TYR A 712 9.03 -13.27 3.35
CA TYR A 712 9.00 -13.78 4.71
C TYR A 712 7.81 -14.71 4.91
N LYS A 713 8.06 -15.89 5.48
CA LYS A 713 7.05 -16.88 5.85
C LYS A 713 7.15 -17.13 7.36
N PRO A 714 6.25 -16.58 8.19
CA PRO A 714 6.26 -16.80 9.63
C PRO A 714 6.01 -18.28 9.95
N GLN A 715 6.57 -18.73 11.08
CA GLN A 715 6.28 -20.05 11.62
C GLN A 715 4.82 -20.17 12.09
N LYS A 716 4.22 -21.34 11.85
CA LYS A 716 2.80 -21.58 12.15
C LYS A 716 2.56 -22.07 13.56
N MET A 717 3.52 -22.79 14.12
CA MET A 717 3.47 -23.24 15.51
C MET A 717 3.90 -22.10 16.43
N SER A 718 3.49 -22.16 17.69
CA SER A 718 3.94 -21.17 18.67
C SER A 718 5.40 -21.45 19.02
N ASN A 719 6.21 -20.39 19.17
CA ASN A 719 7.53 -20.55 19.73
C ASN A 719 7.45 -20.84 21.23
N ASP A 720 8.43 -21.58 21.75
CA ASP A 720 8.63 -21.76 23.18
C ASP A 720 9.44 -20.58 23.76
N THR A 721 9.85 -20.70 25.02
CA THR A 721 10.55 -19.60 25.71
C THR A 721 12.05 -19.79 25.65
N GLU A 722 12.71 -18.91 24.91
CA GLU A 722 14.16 -18.88 24.74
C GLU A 722 14.85 -17.93 25.74
N PRO A 723 16.12 -18.18 26.13
CA PRO A 723 16.97 -19.32 25.75
C PRO A 723 16.65 -20.58 26.56
N ASN A 724 16.63 -21.77 25.94
CA ASN A 724 16.31 -23.05 26.61
C ASN A 724 17.31 -24.20 26.34
N GLU A 725 18.52 -23.89 25.85
CA GLU A 725 19.42 -24.85 25.18
C GLU A 725 20.19 -25.79 26.12
N ASP A 726 19.97 -25.62 27.43
CA ASP A 726 20.58 -26.43 28.46
C ASP A 726 19.61 -26.76 29.61
N PHE A 727 20.01 -27.78 30.38
CA PHE A 727 19.26 -28.30 31.53
C PHE A 727 18.83 -27.20 32.53
N ALA A 728 19.68 -26.20 32.79
CA ALA A 728 19.39 -25.17 33.78
C ALA A 728 18.33 -24.19 33.27
N LYS A 729 18.28 -23.96 31.96
CA LYS A 729 17.34 -23.05 31.30
C LYS A 729 16.02 -23.71 30.88
N ALA A 730 15.92 -25.03 30.95
CA ALA A 730 14.78 -25.81 30.46
C ALA A 730 13.39 -25.18 30.66
N THR A 731 12.62 -25.06 29.58
CA THR A 731 11.26 -24.51 29.51
C THR A 731 10.26 -25.45 30.18
N LYS A 732 9.28 -24.88 30.90
CA LYS A 732 8.28 -25.68 31.62
C LYS A 732 7.24 -26.24 30.66
N ALA A 733 7.21 -27.57 30.54
CA ALA A 733 6.23 -28.30 29.73
C ALA A 733 5.02 -28.77 30.54
N VAL A 734 3.92 -29.04 29.85
CA VAL A 734 2.74 -29.74 30.38
C VAL A 734 2.66 -31.17 29.86
N ILE A 735 2.03 -32.06 30.63
CA ILE A 735 1.61 -33.38 30.10
C ILE A 735 0.43 -33.13 29.15
N GLY A 736 0.71 -33.08 27.85
CA GLY A 736 -0.19 -32.65 26.79
C GLY A 736 0.61 -32.25 25.56
N THR A 737 0.06 -31.34 24.76
CA THR A 737 0.78 -30.74 23.63
C THR A 737 1.65 -29.58 24.10
N ASN A 738 2.88 -29.52 23.58
CA ASN A 738 3.79 -28.39 23.72
C ASN A 738 4.33 -28.10 22.30
N GLU A 739 4.58 -26.84 22.00
CA GLU A 739 5.07 -26.35 20.70
C GLU A 739 6.32 -25.51 20.95
N GLY A 740 7.28 -25.58 20.04
CA GLY A 740 8.54 -24.85 20.09
C GLY A 740 9.16 -24.78 18.71
N HIS A 741 10.16 -23.92 18.55
CA HIS A 741 10.89 -23.78 17.30
C HIS A 741 12.27 -24.41 17.43
N LEU A 742 12.85 -24.84 16.31
CA LEU A 742 14.23 -25.32 16.24
C LEU A 742 14.81 -24.96 14.87
N GLY A 743 16.08 -24.60 14.83
CA GLY A 743 16.84 -24.31 13.61
C GLY A 743 16.85 -22.84 13.17
N TYR A 744 16.29 -21.92 13.97
CA TYR A 744 16.26 -20.48 13.67
C TYR A 744 17.48 -19.77 14.26
N THR A 745 18.02 -18.79 13.53
CA THR A 745 19.21 -18.05 13.96
C THR A 745 19.05 -16.53 13.89
N ASP A 746 19.66 -15.81 14.83
CA ASP A 746 19.89 -14.37 14.73
C ASP A 746 21.28 -14.04 14.15
N GLY A 747 22.03 -15.09 13.78
CA GLY A 747 23.40 -15.06 13.32
C GLY A 747 24.44 -15.11 14.44
N TYR A 748 24.10 -14.78 15.69
CA TYR A 748 24.99 -14.99 16.84
C TYR A 748 24.84 -16.41 17.37
N GLU A 749 23.59 -16.84 17.54
CA GLU A 749 23.21 -18.15 18.05
C GLU A 749 22.20 -18.79 17.11
N THR A 750 22.28 -20.11 16.99
CA THR A 750 21.26 -20.93 16.33
C THR A 750 20.57 -21.70 17.41
N ASP A 751 19.25 -21.58 17.47
CA ASP A 751 18.44 -22.47 18.27
C ASP A 751 18.57 -23.88 17.70
N GLY A 752 19.28 -24.75 18.41
CA GLY A 752 19.58 -26.09 17.95
C GLY A 752 19.12 -27.18 18.90
N LYS A 753 18.61 -26.82 20.07
CA LYS A 753 18.25 -27.74 21.14
C LYS A 753 17.26 -27.10 22.08
N ASP A 754 16.19 -27.84 22.38
CA ASP A 754 15.24 -27.43 23.41
C ASP A 754 15.30 -28.34 24.62
N TRP A 755 15.41 -27.76 25.82
CA TRP A 755 15.17 -28.50 27.04
C TRP A 755 13.79 -28.21 27.61
N TRP A 756 13.02 -29.25 27.86
CA TRP A 756 11.67 -29.18 28.43
C TRP A 756 11.63 -29.88 29.78
N LYS A 757 11.00 -29.27 30.81
CA LYS A 757 10.84 -29.86 32.14
C LYS A 757 9.38 -30.05 32.54
N PHE A 758 9.03 -31.23 33.06
CA PHE A 758 7.66 -31.55 33.50
C PHE A 758 7.64 -32.45 34.74
N SER A 759 6.46 -32.57 35.36
CA SER A 759 6.26 -33.41 36.55
C SER A 759 5.16 -34.46 36.33
N VAL A 760 5.46 -35.69 36.71
CA VAL A 760 4.50 -36.80 36.74
C VAL A 760 4.01 -36.97 38.18
N LYS A 761 2.68 -36.93 38.39
CA LYS A 761 2.08 -36.94 39.75
C LYS A 761 1.91 -38.34 40.35
N LYS A 762 1.87 -39.39 39.52
CA LYS A 762 1.67 -40.79 39.92
C LYS A 762 2.45 -41.71 38.96
N ASP A 763 2.88 -42.86 39.46
CA ASP A 763 3.54 -43.87 38.65
C ASP A 763 2.65 -44.26 37.45
N GLY A 764 3.23 -44.39 36.26
CA GLY A 764 2.48 -44.61 35.04
C GLY A 764 3.33 -44.89 33.81
N LYS A 765 2.65 -45.15 32.70
CA LYS A 765 3.27 -45.29 31.38
C LYS A 765 3.28 -43.94 30.68
N PHE A 766 4.41 -43.58 30.11
CA PHE A 766 4.63 -42.35 29.37
C PHE A 766 4.84 -42.66 27.89
N TRP A 767 4.20 -41.86 27.04
CA TRP A 767 4.40 -41.86 25.60
C TRP A 767 4.69 -40.44 25.15
N ILE A 768 5.44 -40.32 24.07
CA ILE A 768 5.69 -39.06 23.38
C ILE A 768 5.41 -39.23 21.90
N GLN A 769 4.91 -38.18 21.26
CA GLN A 769 4.63 -38.15 19.84
C GLN A 769 5.10 -36.81 19.29
N PHE A 770 5.73 -36.84 18.12
CA PHE A 770 6.23 -35.64 17.45
C PHE A 770 5.43 -35.33 16.20
N ASP A 771 4.99 -34.09 16.09
CA ASP A 771 4.45 -33.49 14.88
C ASP A 771 5.41 -32.35 14.51
N MET A 772 6.00 -32.40 13.32
CA MET A 772 7.10 -31.53 12.91
C MET A 772 6.88 -31.03 11.49
N ASP A 773 7.45 -29.89 11.15
CA ASP A 773 7.45 -29.39 9.78
C ASP A 773 8.32 -30.25 8.86
N GLU A 774 8.00 -30.26 7.57
CA GLU A 774 8.66 -31.12 6.57
C GLU A 774 10.14 -30.80 6.40
N THR A 775 10.54 -29.57 6.71
CA THR A 775 11.93 -29.08 6.61
C THR A 775 12.76 -29.39 7.87
N LEU A 776 12.12 -29.73 8.99
CA LEU A 776 12.78 -30.03 10.26
C LEU A 776 13.07 -31.52 10.39
N SER A 777 14.33 -31.86 10.66
CA SER A 777 14.77 -33.22 10.93
C SER A 777 15.44 -33.29 12.30
N LEU A 778 14.81 -34.01 13.23
CA LEU A 778 15.38 -34.28 14.55
C LEU A 778 16.25 -35.53 14.51
N SER A 779 17.33 -35.53 15.30
CA SER A 779 18.18 -36.72 15.43
C SER A 779 17.64 -37.65 16.52
N TYR A 780 17.97 -37.37 17.76
CA TYR A 780 17.50 -38.11 18.93
C TYR A 780 16.80 -37.18 19.91
N VAL A 781 15.77 -37.71 20.56
CA VAL A 781 15.14 -37.12 21.73
C VAL A 781 15.50 -37.93 22.95
N TYR A 782 15.86 -37.26 24.03
CA TYR A 782 16.36 -37.89 25.25
C TYR A 782 15.49 -37.54 26.45
N LEU A 783 15.02 -38.56 27.17
CA LEU A 783 14.24 -38.39 28.40
C LEU A 783 15.13 -38.61 29.63
N TYR A 784 15.24 -37.60 30.48
CA TYR A 784 16.04 -37.60 31.71
C TYR A 784 15.18 -37.59 32.97
N ARG A 785 15.73 -38.13 34.06
CA ARG A 785 15.21 -37.85 35.41
C ARG A 785 15.93 -36.63 35.95
N LYS A 786 15.22 -35.72 36.61
CA LYS A 786 15.85 -34.53 37.21
C LYS A 786 16.98 -34.93 38.17
N GLY A 787 18.19 -34.44 37.90
CA GLY A 787 19.41 -34.67 38.71
C GLY A 787 20.24 -35.91 38.34
N GLY A 788 19.99 -36.57 37.21
CA GLY A 788 20.79 -37.71 36.73
C GLY A 788 21.70 -37.35 35.55
N ASP A 789 22.95 -37.82 35.58
CA ASP A 789 23.96 -37.61 34.52
C ASP A 789 23.71 -38.46 33.25
N SER A 790 22.61 -39.22 33.19
CA SER A 790 22.26 -40.11 32.07
C SER A 790 20.75 -40.15 31.77
N TYR A 791 20.42 -40.35 30.48
CA TYR A 791 19.03 -40.46 30.02
C TYR A 791 18.41 -41.82 30.40
N ILE A 792 17.12 -41.81 30.71
CA ILE A 792 16.29 -42.99 31.02
C ILE A 792 15.84 -43.68 29.73
N SER A 793 15.62 -42.90 28.67
CA SER A 793 15.23 -43.41 27.35
C SER A 793 15.67 -42.43 26.27
N SER A 794 15.86 -42.94 25.05
CA SER A 794 16.18 -42.13 23.88
C SER A 794 15.46 -42.69 22.65
N TRP A 795 15.06 -41.82 21.74
CA TRP A 795 14.35 -42.20 20.52
C TRP A 795 14.94 -41.48 19.32
N TYR A 796 15.22 -42.23 18.26
CA TYR A 796 15.55 -41.65 16.96
C TYR A 796 14.26 -41.30 16.24
N ILE A 797 14.13 -40.06 15.76
CA ILE A 797 12.93 -39.59 15.07
C ILE A 797 13.21 -39.57 13.58
N GLY A 798 12.76 -40.61 12.89
CA GLY A 798 13.05 -40.75 11.46
C GLY A 798 12.04 -40.07 10.55
N GLN A 799 10.79 -39.93 11.01
CA GLN A 799 9.66 -39.43 10.23
C GLN A 799 8.63 -38.69 11.10
N LYS A 800 7.83 -37.85 10.44
CA LYS A 800 6.72 -37.11 11.04
C LYS A 800 5.65 -38.05 11.62
N GLY A 801 5.15 -37.74 12.82
CA GLY A 801 4.02 -38.44 13.45
C GLY A 801 4.38 -39.69 14.23
N GLU A 802 5.67 -40.00 14.39
CA GLU A 802 6.13 -41.16 15.16
C GLU A 802 5.77 -41.04 16.65
N LYS A 803 5.28 -42.15 17.21
CA LYS A 803 4.88 -42.26 18.62
C LYS A 803 5.79 -43.25 19.33
N PHE A 804 6.39 -42.82 20.43
CA PHE A 804 7.36 -43.57 21.21
C PHE A 804 6.85 -43.88 22.62
N GLY A 805 7.37 -44.98 23.17
CA GLY A 805 6.97 -45.54 24.47
C GLY A 805 6.21 -46.87 24.34
N PRO A 806 5.64 -47.40 25.44
CA PRO A 806 5.62 -46.78 26.76
C PRO A 806 6.96 -46.86 27.50
N VAL A 807 7.29 -45.81 28.24
CA VAL A 807 8.32 -45.84 29.31
C VAL A 807 7.63 -45.79 30.67
N GLY A 808 8.03 -46.65 31.59
CA GLY A 808 7.51 -46.62 32.97
C GLY A 808 8.15 -45.50 33.77
N LEU A 809 7.39 -44.46 34.11
CA LEU A 809 7.85 -43.35 34.94
C LEU A 809 7.24 -43.44 36.34
N LYS A 810 8.02 -43.09 37.35
CA LYS A 810 7.54 -42.89 38.73
C LYS A 810 7.04 -41.46 38.90
N ALA A 811 6.30 -41.20 39.97
CA ALA A 811 6.04 -39.82 40.37
C ALA A 811 7.37 -39.06 40.59
N GLY A 812 7.51 -37.89 39.97
CA GLY A 812 8.75 -37.11 40.00
C GLY A 812 8.86 -36.07 38.89
N GLU A 813 10.01 -35.41 38.83
CA GLU A 813 10.36 -34.42 37.80
C GLU A 813 11.27 -35.04 36.73
N TYR A 814 11.01 -34.68 35.49
CA TYR A 814 11.64 -35.21 34.29
C TYR A 814 11.99 -34.08 33.33
N LEU A 815 12.97 -34.33 32.47
CA LEU A 815 13.33 -33.43 31.39
C LEU A 815 13.36 -34.17 30.06
N ILE A 816 13.07 -33.45 28.99
CA ILE A 816 13.24 -33.90 27.61
C ILE A 816 14.22 -32.93 26.94
N GLU A 817 15.24 -33.47 26.29
CA GLU A 817 16.05 -32.80 25.25
C GLU A 817 15.53 -33.24 23.89
#